data_AF-A0A3N4KG41-F1
#
_entry.id   AF-A0A3N4KG41-F1
#
_cell.length_a   1.000
_cell.length_b   1.000
_cell.length_c   1.000
_cell.angle_alpha   90.00
_cell.angle_beta   90.00
_cell.angle_gamma   90.00
#
_symmetry.space_group_name_H-M   'P 1'
#
loop_
_entity.id
_entity.type
_entity.pdbx_description
1 polymer ?
#
loop_
_entity_poly.entity_id
_entity_poly.type
_entity_poly.pdbx_seq_one_letter_code
_entity_poly.pdbx_strand_id
1 'polypeptide(L)'
;MSSEGRKSEEKKGSDGENTTTATTGKAEVSSSQTNAFQAAVAAWRDIDLTTLQKSLDATAAEIVSSQKDGLIQRKELAQKTKEYRKLDEEARKEEWKGLLKAYQMFIDHLSTSKKAAENSFLSVYSSLSEAPDPYPLLEATIDSLLSMSDMQSLNRENSSLNATAARLSGQVSNLETSIHAKNKELDKREKEREEEVKKTEEVWRGVLDEKTRNWEGKEKALMEKLQHQESVLKEIKASYEVAQRMGGASGRGAGGEEDMLVKERTAELELVSSDLERTTLRLAEVEARNEQLRAELARAKDGIMDKVEEKKDEEDPIIARLQEQNSDLLRKMENVRSDSEGLKKEWERKIRTLERTVEALKRDKDTLKEKVNKWGDYEEVRRELEILKSIEFSTGHDGEEEDEMLDFSRTGTADNRSAMNGGKVKGDKKETLEQLLLARNKKLGNDLTLLRVSHDELSQQLRTLQQTLDSTTSELSTSRALNQKLEDDLLKFQQETQHSSALSVAGTYVSRYPSQSIAYGSHTGRTRVSPASSIISGAVPHASSSSTQLSLESLRAGETQNAGILPMITAQRDRFKAKNTQLEDELSRVHATVSNLRQEVASLQKDNLQLYEKTRYIQTYRQPPALSTTNTAAASSGFGANMNPSSTLHPSNASSSGNPIERYRQAYESNISPFEAFRGRETARAFHRMGVLERMIYSLTRVVLANRLSRNLFAGYCLALHVLVFCVVWYSAIGEVDSHGAAGMAAGAGAAGAGINVGGGGGGGVREGV
;
A
#
# COMPACT_ATOMS: atom_id res chain seq x y z
N MET A 1 71.87 -0.40 -6.07
CA MET A 1 71.81 1.08 -5.92
C MET A 1 70.57 1.34 -5.09
N SER A 2 70.71 1.56 -3.78
CA SER A 2 70.90 2.89 -3.16
C SER A 2 69.58 3.68 -3.22
N SER A 3 68.74 3.63 -2.18
CA SER A 3 68.71 4.56 -1.02
C SER A 3 68.13 5.94 -1.41
N GLU A 4 67.23 6.59 -0.67
CA GLU A 4 66.89 6.60 0.78
C GLU A 4 65.34 6.72 0.97
N GLY A 5 64.70 6.62 2.16
CA GLY A 5 65.17 6.31 3.52
C GLY A 5 64.04 6.25 4.59
N ARG A 6 64.40 5.70 5.76
CA ARG A 6 63.75 5.60 7.11
C ARG A 6 62.66 6.64 7.47
N LYS A 7 61.68 6.41 8.37
CA LYS A 7 61.51 5.50 9.54
C LYS A 7 60.08 4.91 9.58
N SER A 8 59.68 3.83 10.27
CA SER A 8 60.26 3.03 11.39
C SER A 8 60.09 3.58 12.81
N GLU A 9 58.89 3.45 13.41
CA GLU A 9 58.77 3.24 14.87
C GLU A 9 57.48 2.47 15.22
N GLU A 10 57.63 1.30 15.86
CA GLU A 10 56.56 0.44 16.38
C GLU A 10 56.71 0.43 17.91
N LYS A 11 55.64 0.70 18.67
CA LYS A 11 55.72 0.68 20.14
C LYS A 11 54.39 0.35 20.81
N LYS A 12 54.44 -0.51 21.83
CA LYS A 12 53.29 -0.99 22.61
C LYS A 12 52.82 0.01 23.68
N GLY A 13 51.51 0.01 23.88
CA GLY A 13 50.71 0.50 25.01
C GLY A 13 49.26 0.16 24.64
N SER A 14 48.58 -0.81 25.26
CA SER A 14 48.17 -0.95 26.66
C SER A 14 47.14 0.10 27.08
N ASP A 15 46.10 -0.41 27.75
CA ASP A 15 45.09 0.29 28.54
C ASP A 15 44.01 1.02 27.74
N GLY A 16 42.76 0.53 27.82
CA GLY A 16 41.62 1.02 27.03
C GLY A 16 40.29 0.27 27.21
N GLU A 17 40.10 -0.45 28.32
CA GLU A 17 38.80 -1.07 28.64
C GLU A 17 37.77 -0.02 29.07
N ASN A 18 36.70 0.20 28.27
CA ASN A 18 35.34 0.46 28.79
C ASN A 18 34.23 0.54 27.71
N THR A 19 33.69 -0.62 27.31
CA THR A 19 32.35 -0.70 26.65
C THR A 19 31.57 -1.98 27.00
N THR A 20 31.90 -2.63 28.12
CA THR A 20 31.29 -3.90 28.60
C THR A 20 30.49 -3.76 29.90
N THR A 21 30.50 -2.58 30.53
CA THR A 21 29.90 -2.29 31.85
C THR A 21 28.37 -2.28 31.88
N ALA A 22 27.69 -2.30 30.73
CA ALA A 22 26.23 -2.38 30.66
C ALA A 22 25.68 -3.82 30.78
N THR A 23 26.52 -4.85 30.63
CA THR A 23 26.09 -6.27 30.63
C THR A 23 26.50 -7.00 31.89
N THR A 24 27.65 -6.66 32.49
CA THR A 24 28.16 -7.27 33.72
C THR A 24 27.21 -7.08 34.90
N GLY A 25 26.69 -5.87 35.12
CA GLY A 25 25.73 -5.61 36.20
C GLY A 25 24.45 -6.44 36.13
N LYS A 26 23.99 -6.81 34.92
CA LYS A 26 22.85 -7.72 34.77
C LYS A 26 23.22 -9.19 35.05
N ALA A 27 24.46 -9.59 34.73
CA ALA A 27 24.99 -10.90 35.09
C ALA A 27 25.19 -11.04 36.61
N GLU A 28 25.77 -10.05 37.28
CA GLU A 28 25.98 -10.07 38.74
C GLU A 28 24.65 -10.10 39.51
N VAL A 29 23.67 -9.26 39.13
CA VAL A 29 22.32 -9.30 39.72
C VAL A 29 21.62 -10.63 39.44
N SER A 30 21.77 -11.22 38.24
CA SER A 30 21.24 -12.56 38.00
C SER A 30 21.94 -13.61 38.87
N SER A 31 23.25 -13.48 39.13
CA SER A 31 24.00 -14.44 39.95
C SER A 31 23.61 -14.38 41.43
N SER A 32 23.36 -13.18 41.99
CA SER A 32 22.87 -13.03 43.35
C SER A 32 21.42 -13.51 43.49
N GLN A 33 20.58 -13.25 42.49
CA GLN A 33 19.22 -13.81 42.41
C GLN A 33 19.22 -15.34 42.29
N THR A 34 20.09 -15.96 41.49
CA THR A 34 20.18 -17.44 41.43
C THR A 34 20.72 -18.04 42.72
N ASN A 35 21.67 -17.37 43.40
CA ASN A 35 22.15 -17.81 44.71
C ASN A 35 21.05 -17.71 45.78
N ALA A 36 20.28 -16.61 45.80
CA ALA A 36 19.13 -16.45 46.69
C ALA A 36 18.02 -17.48 46.40
N PHE A 37 17.75 -17.74 45.12
CA PHE A 37 16.80 -18.78 44.68
C PHE A 37 17.27 -20.18 45.13
N GLN A 38 18.54 -20.51 44.94
CA GLN A 38 19.11 -21.79 45.38
C GLN A 38 19.11 -21.94 46.91
N ALA A 39 19.39 -20.87 47.66
CA ALA A 39 19.31 -20.86 49.11
C ALA A 39 17.87 -21.04 49.62
N ALA A 40 16.89 -20.37 49.00
CA ALA A 40 15.48 -20.54 49.34
C ALA A 40 14.96 -21.94 49.00
N VAL A 41 15.35 -22.51 47.85
CA VAL A 41 15.04 -23.90 47.49
C VAL A 41 15.67 -24.90 48.46
N ALA A 42 16.84 -24.60 49.05
CA ALA A 42 17.41 -25.39 50.14
C ALA A 42 16.57 -25.27 51.42
N ALA A 43 16.24 -24.06 51.87
CA ALA A 43 15.40 -23.84 53.06
C ALA A 43 14.04 -24.55 52.96
N TRP A 44 13.31 -24.39 51.84
CA TRP A 44 12.02 -25.05 51.61
C TRP A 44 12.12 -26.58 51.45
N ARG A 45 13.30 -27.10 51.10
CA ARG A 45 13.58 -28.54 51.09
C ARG A 45 13.85 -29.07 52.50
N ASP A 46 14.63 -28.35 53.30
CA ASP A 46 15.02 -28.78 54.65
C ASP A 46 13.88 -28.65 55.66
N ILE A 47 12.91 -27.75 55.40
CA ILE A 47 11.62 -27.66 56.12
C ILE A 47 10.72 -28.89 55.88
N ASP A 48 10.88 -29.59 54.74
CA ASP A 48 10.01 -30.66 54.20
C ASP A 48 8.58 -30.65 54.77
N LEU A 49 7.74 -29.82 54.16
CA LEU A 49 6.32 -29.68 54.51
C LEU A 49 5.57 -31.03 54.63
N THR A 50 6.00 -32.08 53.92
CA THR A 50 5.36 -33.40 53.96
C THR A 50 5.72 -34.22 55.20
N THR A 51 6.83 -33.89 55.88
CA THR A 51 7.19 -34.47 57.19
C THR A 51 6.76 -33.56 58.33
N LEU A 52 6.91 -32.24 58.17
CA LEU A 52 6.42 -31.24 59.12
C LEU A 52 4.91 -31.39 59.36
N GLN A 53 4.11 -31.55 58.29
CA GLN A 53 2.66 -31.82 58.41
C GLN A 53 2.38 -33.07 59.25
N LYS A 54 3.06 -34.19 58.98
CA LYS A 54 2.85 -35.45 59.74
C LYS A 54 3.25 -35.30 61.22
N SER A 55 4.27 -34.50 61.52
CA SER A 55 4.66 -34.19 62.90
C SER A 55 3.61 -33.33 63.60
N LEU A 56 3.02 -32.36 62.88
CA LEU A 56 1.97 -31.48 63.39
C LEU A 56 0.63 -32.21 63.56
N ASP A 57 0.29 -33.15 62.68
CA ASP A 57 -0.87 -34.04 62.83
C ASP A 57 -0.73 -34.89 64.10
N ALA A 58 0.50 -35.36 64.41
CA ALA A 58 0.78 -36.12 65.63
C ALA A 58 0.70 -35.25 66.90
N THR A 59 1.30 -34.06 66.93
CA THR A 59 1.19 -33.17 68.11
C THR A 59 -0.21 -32.60 68.28
N ALA A 60 -0.96 -32.37 67.20
CA ALA A 60 -2.38 -32.02 67.26
C ALA A 60 -3.22 -33.16 67.89
N ALA A 61 -2.94 -34.41 67.53
CA ALA A 61 -3.58 -35.57 68.16
C ALA A 61 -3.25 -35.68 69.66
N GLU A 62 -1.99 -35.42 70.06
CA GLU A 62 -1.55 -35.40 71.46
C GLU A 62 -2.20 -34.27 72.27
N ILE A 63 -2.30 -33.06 71.69
CA ILE A 63 -3.02 -31.93 72.29
C ILE A 63 -4.50 -32.29 72.49
N VAL A 64 -5.14 -32.95 71.51
CA VAL A 64 -6.54 -33.38 71.61
C VAL A 64 -6.73 -34.52 72.62
N SER A 65 -5.78 -35.45 72.82
CA SER A 65 -5.86 -36.42 73.91
C SER A 65 -5.68 -35.74 75.27
N SER A 66 -4.66 -34.88 75.42
CA SER A 66 -4.42 -34.17 76.67
C SER A 66 -5.57 -33.25 77.08
N GLN A 67 -6.27 -32.63 76.14
CA GLN A 67 -7.50 -31.88 76.40
C GLN A 67 -8.64 -32.78 76.95
N LYS A 68 -8.81 -34.00 76.42
CA LYS A 68 -9.78 -34.98 76.94
C LYS A 68 -9.39 -35.44 78.35
N ASP A 69 -8.12 -35.75 78.56
CA ASP A 69 -7.60 -36.18 79.86
C ASP A 69 -7.72 -35.07 80.90
N GLY A 70 -7.46 -33.82 80.53
CA GLY A 70 -7.67 -32.64 81.37
C GLY A 70 -9.16 -32.43 81.74
N LEU A 71 -10.10 -32.76 80.86
CA LEU A 71 -11.54 -32.75 81.18
C LEU A 71 -11.93 -33.89 82.14
N ILE A 72 -11.37 -35.10 81.95
CA ILE A 72 -11.59 -36.27 82.81
C ILE A 72 -11.02 -36.00 84.21
N GLN A 73 -9.74 -35.63 84.31
CA GLN A 73 -9.07 -35.29 85.57
C GLN A 73 -9.80 -34.15 86.31
N ARG A 74 -10.25 -33.10 85.60
CA ARG A 74 -11.05 -32.02 86.21
C ARG A 74 -12.37 -32.54 86.81
N LYS A 75 -13.04 -33.48 86.14
CA LYS A 75 -14.29 -34.10 86.61
C LYS A 75 -14.03 -35.01 87.82
N GLU A 76 -12.99 -35.83 87.79
CA GLU A 76 -12.57 -36.66 88.93
C GLU A 76 -12.15 -35.81 90.13
N LEU A 77 -11.42 -34.72 89.91
CA LEU A 77 -11.01 -33.79 90.95
C LEU A 77 -12.21 -33.12 91.61
N ALA A 78 -13.18 -32.65 90.81
CA ALA A 78 -14.44 -32.11 91.33
C ALA A 78 -15.26 -33.15 92.11
N GLN A 79 -15.22 -34.42 91.70
CA GLN A 79 -15.85 -35.52 92.43
C GLN A 79 -15.13 -35.80 93.77
N LYS A 80 -13.79 -35.95 93.77
CA LYS A 80 -12.99 -36.14 94.99
C LYS A 80 -13.15 -34.99 95.98
N THR A 81 -13.21 -33.73 95.51
CA THR A 81 -13.51 -32.57 96.36
C THR A 81 -14.93 -32.64 96.97
N LYS A 82 -15.92 -33.13 96.21
CA LYS A 82 -17.30 -33.32 96.68
C LYS A 82 -17.45 -34.49 97.66
N GLU A 83 -16.63 -35.53 97.52
CA GLU A 83 -16.57 -36.70 98.41
C GLU A 83 -15.83 -36.35 99.70
N TYR A 84 -14.66 -35.71 99.62
CA TYR A 84 -13.92 -35.17 100.76
C TYR A 84 -14.76 -34.25 101.66
N ARG A 85 -15.62 -33.40 101.06
CA ARG A 85 -16.55 -32.53 101.80
C ARG A 85 -17.63 -33.30 102.60
N LYS A 86 -17.88 -34.58 102.29
CA LYS A 86 -18.81 -35.44 103.02
C LYS A 86 -18.16 -36.27 104.15
N LEU A 87 -16.84 -36.30 104.24
CA LEU A 87 -16.13 -37.09 105.24
C LEU A 87 -16.18 -36.44 106.62
N ASP A 88 -16.27 -37.28 107.66
CA ASP A 88 -16.13 -36.89 109.06
C ASP A 88 -14.72 -36.40 109.39
N GLU A 89 -14.55 -35.70 110.52
CA GLU A 89 -13.34 -34.90 110.80
C GLU A 89 -12.04 -35.69 110.92
N GLU A 90 -12.09 -36.99 111.21
CA GLU A 90 -10.92 -37.86 111.28
C GLU A 90 -10.52 -38.35 109.88
N ALA A 91 -11.44 -38.98 109.15
CA ALA A 91 -11.23 -39.37 107.74
C ALA A 91 -10.84 -38.18 106.84
N ARG A 92 -11.36 -36.97 107.13
CA ARG A 92 -10.98 -35.73 106.44
C ARG A 92 -9.52 -35.33 106.69
N LYS A 93 -8.92 -35.65 107.84
CA LYS A 93 -7.48 -35.40 108.10
C LYS A 93 -6.59 -36.38 107.34
N GLU A 94 -7.07 -37.60 107.09
CA GLU A 94 -6.36 -38.63 106.32
C GLU A 94 -6.40 -38.31 104.81
N GLU A 95 -7.60 -38.11 104.25
CA GLU A 95 -7.81 -37.89 102.81
C GLU A 95 -7.34 -36.51 102.30
N TRP A 96 -7.07 -35.54 103.18
CA TRP A 96 -6.58 -34.20 102.77
C TRP A 96 -5.31 -34.29 101.91
N LYS A 97 -4.39 -35.21 102.24
CA LYS A 97 -3.16 -35.43 101.47
C LYS A 97 -3.44 -36.05 100.10
N GLY A 98 -4.45 -36.93 100.00
CA GLY A 98 -4.91 -37.52 98.75
C GLY A 98 -5.52 -36.47 97.82
N LEU A 99 -6.41 -35.62 98.36
CA LEU A 99 -7.03 -34.53 97.62
C LEU A 99 -6.01 -33.49 97.13
N LEU A 100 -5.11 -33.04 98.01
CA LEU A 100 -4.06 -32.08 97.64
C LEU A 100 -3.14 -32.63 96.54
N LYS A 101 -2.78 -33.92 96.60
CA LYS A 101 -2.00 -34.58 95.56
C LYS A 101 -2.76 -34.68 94.23
N ALA A 102 -4.09 -34.86 94.25
CA ALA A 102 -4.91 -34.84 93.04
C ALA A 102 -4.99 -33.44 92.41
N TYR A 103 -5.08 -32.37 93.22
CA TYR A 103 -4.98 -30.99 92.73
C TYR A 103 -3.61 -30.72 92.10
N GLN A 104 -2.52 -31.15 92.76
CA GLN A 104 -1.16 -31.02 92.25
C GLN A 104 -1.00 -31.73 90.89
N MET A 105 -1.39 -33.00 90.79
CA MET A 105 -1.30 -33.76 89.53
C MET A 105 -2.09 -33.13 88.37
N PHE A 106 -3.26 -32.54 88.63
CA PHE A 106 -4.03 -31.83 87.61
C PHE A 106 -3.35 -30.52 87.15
N ILE A 107 -2.73 -29.79 88.07
CA ILE A 107 -1.92 -28.60 87.76
C ILE A 107 -0.68 -28.98 86.95
N ASP A 108 -0.01 -30.07 87.30
CA ASP A 108 1.18 -30.58 86.60
C ASP A 108 0.83 -31.09 85.20
N HIS A 109 -0.29 -31.80 85.02
CA HIS A 109 -0.81 -32.22 83.71
C HIS A 109 -1.10 -30.99 82.83
N LEU A 110 -1.81 -29.99 83.36
CA LEU A 110 -2.14 -28.76 82.63
C LEU A 110 -0.87 -27.95 82.27
N SER A 111 0.09 -27.85 83.19
CA SER A 111 1.38 -27.16 82.98
C SER A 111 2.24 -27.87 81.93
N THR A 112 2.30 -29.20 81.96
CA THR A 112 3.05 -30.02 81.00
C THR A 112 2.41 -29.95 79.62
N SER A 113 1.08 -30.13 79.52
CA SER A 113 0.34 -30.01 78.26
C SER A 113 0.44 -28.62 77.64
N LYS A 114 0.44 -27.56 78.46
CA LYS A 114 0.62 -26.20 77.99
C LYS A 114 2.02 -26.02 77.37
N LYS A 115 3.07 -26.44 78.08
CA LYS A 115 4.46 -26.38 77.59
C LYS A 115 4.68 -27.21 76.32
N ALA A 116 4.05 -28.38 76.20
CA ALA A 116 4.12 -29.19 75.00
C ALA A 116 3.52 -28.46 73.78
N ALA A 117 2.35 -27.83 73.94
CA ALA A 117 1.73 -27.03 72.89
C ALA A 117 2.54 -25.77 72.54
N GLU A 118 3.06 -25.04 73.54
CA GLU A 118 3.91 -23.86 73.33
C GLU A 118 5.22 -24.23 72.62
N ASN A 119 5.88 -25.32 73.01
CA ASN A 119 7.09 -25.82 72.35
C ASN A 119 6.81 -26.27 70.90
N SER A 120 5.72 -27.00 70.66
CA SER A 120 5.33 -27.42 69.30
C SER A 120 5.02 -26.23 68.41
N PHE A 121 4.36 -25.19 68.93
CA PHE A 121 4.11 -23.95 68.19
C PHE A 121 5.41 -23.22 67.86
N LEU A 122 6.29 -23.03 68.84
CA LEU A 122 7.57 -22.33 68.64
C LEU A 122 8.50 -23.07 67.66
N SER A 123 8.50 -24.41 67.65
CA SER A 123 9.28 -25.21 66.69
C SER A 123 8.78 -25.06 65.25
N VAL A 124 7.47 -24.99 65.02
CA VAL A 124 6.89 -24.73 63.70
C VAL A 124 7.15 -23.27 63.30
N TYR A 125 6.99 -22.33 64.23
CA TYR A 125 7.23 -20.92 64.00
C TYR A 125 8.68 -20.62 63.62
N SER A 126 9.67 -21.19 64.31
CA SER A 126 11.10 -20.98 63.97
C SER A 126 11.39 -21.43 62.54
N SER A 127 11.00 -22.67 62.20
CA SER A 127 11.24 -23.28 60.89
C SER A 127 10.56 -22.51 59.74
N LEU A 128 9.39 -21.91 60.00
CA LEU A 128 8.67 -21.09 59.02
C LEU A 128 9.17 -19.64 58.97
N SER A 129 9.72 -19.10 60.07
CA SER A 129 10.26 -17.74 60.14
C SER A 129 11.63 -17.58 59.47
N GLU A 130 12.38 -18.68 59.35
CA GLU A 130 13.67 -18.73 58.65
C GLU A 130 13.48 -18.97 57.13
N ALA A 131 12.25 -19.27 56.68
CA ALA A 131 11.91 -19.54 55.30
C ALA A 131 11.72 -18.24 54.47
N PRO A 132 12.42 -18.06 53.33
CA PRO A 132 12.14 -16.96 52.41
C PRO A 132 10.77 -17.10 51.75
N ASP A 133 10.07 -15.99 51.48
CA ASP A 133 8.75 -16.00 50.83
C ASP A 133 8.81 -16.72 49.46
N PRO A 134 8.00 -17.78 49.22
CA PRO A 134 7.99 -18.51 47.96
C PRO A 134 7.29 -17.74 46.83
N TYR A 135 6.45 -16.74 47.11
CA TYR A 135 5.70 -15.99 46.09
C TYR A 135 6.61 -15.30 45.05
N PRO A 136 7.56 -14.41 45.42
CA PRO A 136 8.44 -13.74 44.44
C PRO A 136 9.37 -14.72 43.71
N LEU A 137 9.67 -15.88 44.32
CA LEU A 137 10.48 -16.93 43.69
C LEU A 137 9.67 -17.66 42.61
N LEU A 138 8.39 -17.94 42.86
CA LEU A 138 7.48 -18.51 41.88
C LEU A 138 7.21 -17.53 40.72
N GLU A 139 6.96 -16.25 41.03
CA GLU A 139 6.83 -15.18 40.04
C GLU A 139 8.08 -15.10 39.12
N ALA A 140 9.28 -15.05 39.71
CA ALA A 140 10.53 -15.07 38.96
C ALA A 140 10.72 -16.35 38.10
N THR A 141 10.25 -17.53 38.55
CA THR A 141 10.29 -18.74 37.70
C THR A 141 9.29 -18.71 36.54
N ILE A 142 8.13 -18.09 36.73
CA ILE A 142 7.13 -17.90 35.67
C ILE A 142 7.67 -16.95 34.61
N ASP A 143 8.24 -15.81 35.02
CA ASP A 143 8.90 -14.86 34.11
C ASP A 143 10.12 -15.48 33.41
N SER A 144 10.91 -16.29 34.12
CA SER A 144 12.02 -17.03 33.52
C SER A 144 11.54 -18.08 32.51
N LEU A 145 10.39 -18.73 32.73
CA LEU A 145 9.83 -19.72 31.81
C LEU A 145 9.21 -19.07 30.57
N LEU A 146 8.49 -17.95 30.75
CA LEU A 146 7.93 -17.14 29.68
C LEU A 146 9.05 -16.59 28.79
N SER A 147 10.04 -15.91 29.38
CA SER A 147 11.20 -15.38 28.64
C SER A 147 12.10 -16.46 28.03
N MET A 148 12.15 -17.67 28.60
CA MET A 148 12.77 -18.84 27.93
C MET A 148 11.99 -19.26 26.68
N SER A 149 10.66 -19.18 26.69
CA SER A 149 9.83 -19.49 25.52
C SER A 149 10.00 -18.46 24.40
N ASP A 150 10.11 -17.17 24.75
CA ASP A 150 10.43 -16.09 23.81
C ASP A 150 11.86 -16.19 23.28
N MET A 151 12.84 -16.50 24.14
CA MET A 151 14.22 -16.79 23.69
C MET A 151 14.26 -17.96 22.70
N GLN A 152 13.42 -18.99 22.85
CA GLN A 152 13.31 -20.07 21.88
C GLN A 152 12.62 -19.64 20.59
N SER A 153 11.61 -18.77 20.62
CA SER A 153 10.95 -18.26 19.42
C SER A 153 11.88 -17.34 18.61
N LEU A 154 12.53 -16.38 19.27
CA LEU A 154 13.53 -15.49 18.66
C LEU A 154 14.74 -16.28 18.11
N ASN A 155 15.22 -17.32 18.79
CA ASN A 155 16.34 -18.13 18.29
C ASN A 155 15.95 -18.96 17.05
N ARG A 156 14.70 -19.47 16.98
CA ARG A 156 14.17 -20.10 15.76
C ARG A 156 14.04 -19.10 14.61
N GLU A 157 13.51 -17.91 14.87
CA GLU A 157 13.40 -16.85 13.88
C GLU A 157 14.78 -16.42 13.37
N ASN A 158 15.71 -16.10 14.27
CA ASN A 158 17.09 -15.72 13.94
C ASN A 158 17.81 -16.83 13.14
N SER A 159 17.64 -18.11 13.50
CA SER A 159 18.16 -19.24 12.73
C SER A 159 17.58 -19.28 11.30
N SER A 160 16.27 -19.03 11.14
CA SER A 160 15.62 -18.95 9.83
C SER A 160 16.03 -17.73 9.00
N LEU A 161 16.26 -16.59 9.65
CA LEU A 161 16.77 -15.37 9.02
C LEU A 161 18.21 -15.56 8.55
N ASN A 162 19.06 -16.22 9.34
CA ASN A 162 20.42 -16.59 8.93
C ASN A 162 20.41 -17.60 7.79
N ALA A 163 19.53 -18.61 7.82
CA ALA A 163 19.39 -19.58 6.73
C ALA A 163 18.91 -18.93 5.42
N THR A 164 17.96 -17.99 5.48
CA THR A 164 17.49 -17.24 4.31
C THR A 164 18.53 -16.22 3.82
N ALA A 165 19.25 -15.55 4.71
CA ALA A 165 20.36 -14.66 4.36
C ALA A 165 21.52 -15.43 3.68
N ALA A 166 21.91 -16.59 4.22
CA ALA A 166 22.92 -17.46 3.60
C ALA A 166 22.48 -17.95 2.22
N ARG A 167 21.21 -18.36 2.06
CA ARG A 167 20.64 -18.72 0.75
C ARG A 167 20.66 -17.54 -0.22
N LEU A 168 20.23 -16.35 0.20
CA LEU A 168 20.23 -15.16 -0.66
C LEU A 168 21.65 -14.73 -1.05
N SER A 169 22.61 -14.78 -0.13
CA SER A 169 24.03 -14.55 -0.39
C SER A 169 24.59 -15.55 -1.42
N GLY A 170 24.26 -16.84 -1.28
CA GLY A 170 24.60 -17.86 -2.28
C GLY A 170 23.95 -17.62 -3.64
N GLN A 171 22.69 -17.16 -3.68
CA GLN A 171 22.03 -16.77 -4.93
C GLN A 171 22.69 -15.54 -5.58
N VAL A 172 23.11 -14.54 -4.79
CA VAL A 172 23.87 -13.38 -5.28
C VAL A 172 25.22 -13.81 -5.85
N SER A 173 26.01 -14.61 -5.12
CA SER A 173 27.32 -15.07 -5.61
C SER A 173 27.23 -15.93 -6.88
N ASN A 174 26.18 -16.75 -7.02
CA ASN A 174 25.89 -17.50 -8.25
C ASN A 174 25.47 -16.58 -9.41
N LEU A 175 24.81 -15.45 -9.14
CA LEU A 175 24.47 -14.45 -10.16
C LEU A 175 25.71 -13.62 -10.55
N GLU A 176 26.54 -13.20 -9.59
CA GLU A 176 27.80 -12.47 -9.83
C GLU A 176 28.76 -13.30 -10.70
N THR A 177 28.98 -14.57 -10.36
CA THR A 177 29.83 -15.47 -11.16
C THR A 177 29.27 -15.74 -12.56
N SER A 178 27.94 -15.86 -12.70
CA SER A 178 27.26 -15.96 -14.00
C SER A 178 27.40 -14.68 -14.83
N ILE A 179 27.27 -13.49 -14.22
CA ILE A 179 27.49 -12.18 -14.86
C ILE A 179 28.95 -12.03 -15.29
N HIS A 180 29.92 -12.37 -14.44
CA HIS A 180 31.34 -12.36 -14.81
C HIS A 180 31.65 -13.30 -15.99
N ALA A 181 31.06 -14.50 -16.01
CA ALA A 181 31.20 -15.43 -17.13
C ALA A 181 30.59 -14.86 -18.42
N LYS A 182 29.42 -14.22 -18.35
CA LYS A 182 28.76 -13.57 -19.50
C LYS A 182 29.53 -12.35 -20.01
N ASN A 183 30.06 -11.52 -19.11
CA ASN A 183 30.86 -10.35 -19.48
C ASN A 183 32.18 -10.78 -20.14
N LYS A 184 32.81 -11.87 -19.68
CA LYS A 184 34.01 -12.44 -20.32
C LYS A 184 33.72 -13.02 -21.72
N GLU A 185 32.55 -13.62 -21.92
CA GLU A 185 32.12 -14.10 -23.24
C GLU A 185 31.78 -12.94 -24.19
N LEU A 186 31.22 -11.83 -23.67
CA LEU A 186 30.99 -10.62 -24.46
C LEU A 186 32.30 -9.94 -24.85
N ASP A 187 33.24 -9.75 -23.91
CA ASP A 187 34.60 -9.23 -24.17
C ASP A 187 35.34 -10.05 -25.23
N LYS A 188 35.23 -11.39 -25.18
CA LYS A 188 35.76 -12.28 -26.20
C LYS A 188 35.13 -12.04 -27.57
N ARG A 189 33.79 -11.97 -27.66
CA ARG A 189 33.08 -11.72 -28.92
C ARG A 189 33.26 -10.31 -29.46
N GLU A 190 33.53 -9.33 -28.60
CA GLU A 190 33.87 -7.97 -29.00
C GLU A 190 35.23 -7.94 -29.67
N LYS A 191 36.25 -8.61 -29.10
CA LYS A 191 37.58 -8.77 -29.70
C LYS A 191 37.55 -9.58 -30.99
N GLU A 192 36.76 -10.64 -31.06
CA GLU A 192 36.56 -11.41 -32.30
C GLU A 192 36.01 -10.51 -33.44
N ARG A 193 35.01 -9.67 -33.14
CA ARG A 193 34.50 -8.69 -34.12
C ARG A 193 35.47 -7.55 -34.40
N GLU A 194 36.24 -7.07 -33.43
CA GLU A 194 37.26 -6.03 -33.64
C GLU A 194 38.36 -6.53 -34.58
N GLU A 195 38.82 -7.77 -34.40
CA GLU A 195 39.72 -8.43 -35.33
C GLU A 195 39.11 -8.62 -36.72
N GLU A 196 37.84 -9.03 -36.84
CA GLU A 196 37.14 -9.16 -38.13
C GLU A 196 37.03 -7.81 -38.84
N VAL A 197 36.56 -6.76 -38.15
CA VAL A 197 36.49 -5.40 -38.68
C VAL A 197 37.87 -4.95 -39.15
N LYS A 198 38.90 -5.09 -38.33
CA LYS A 198 40.28 -4.73 -38.71
C LYS A 198 40.77 -5.49 -39.94
N LYS A 199 40.52 -6.79 -40.05
CA LYS A 199 40.85 -7.59 -41.25
C LYS A 199 40.11 -7.06 -42.49
N THR A 200 38.84 -6.64 -42.36
CA THR A 200 38.13 -6.00 -43.48
C THR A 200 38.67 -4.61 -43.81
N GLU A 201 39.05 -3.79 -42.83
CA GLU A 201 39.68 -2.48 -43.06
C GLU A 201 41.03 -2.61 -43.78
N GLU A 202 41.84 -3.60 -43.42
CA GLU A 202 43.12 -3.90 -44.08
C GLU A 202 42.90 -4.33 -45.55
N VAL A 203 41.88 -5.15 -45.83
CA VAL A 203 41.48 -5.51 -47.20
C VAL A 203 40.96 -4.29 -47.98
N TRP A 204 40.05 -3.49 -47.40
CA TRP A 204 39.52 -2.29 -48.06
C TRP A 204 40.61 -1.24 -48.33
N ARG A 205 41.58 -1.10 -47.41
CA ARG A 205 42.77 -0.26 -47.60
C ARG A 205 43.63 -0.78 -48.76
N GLY A 206 43.90 -2.08 -48.83
CA GLY A 206 44.62 -2.69 -49.95
C GLY A 206 43.93 -2.46 -51.30
N VAL A 207 42.61 -2.59 -51.37
CA VAL A 207 41.81 -2.31 -52.57
C VAL A 207 41.81 -0.82 -52.94
N LEU A 208 41.88 0.08 -51.95
CA LEU A 208 42.00 1.52 -52.19
C LEU A 208 43.40 1.88 -52.71
N ASP A 209 44.45 1.32 -52.11
CA ASP A 209 45.86 1.49 -52.50
C ASP A 209 46.15 0.91 -53.90
N GLU A 210 45.49 -0.19 -54.28
CA GLU A 210 45.54 -0.70 -55.66
C GLU A 210 44.83 0.25 -56.63
N LYS A 211 43.66 0.77 -56.26
CA LYS A 211 42.90 1.72 -57.10
C LYS A 211 43.65 3.04 -57.29
N THR A 212 44.28 3.60 -56.26
CA THR A 212 45.08 4.83 -56.40
C THR A 212 46.26 4.61 -57.32
N ARG A 213 47.06 3.55 -57.12
CA ARG A 213 48.16 3.18 -58.04
C ARG A 213 47.71 2.96 -59.48
N ASN A 214 46.52 2.40 -59.69
CA ASN A 214 45.91 2.22 -61.01
C ASN A 214 45.52 3.57 -61.65
N TRP A 215 45.00 4.51 -60.88
CA TRP A 215 44.73 5.88 -61.34
C TRP A 215 46.02 6.68 -61.60
N GLU A 216 47.00 6.65 -60.71
CA GLU A 216 48.33 7.24 -60.90
C GLU A 216 49.03 6.69 -62.15
N GLY A 217 48.95 5.36 -62.37
CA GLY A 217 49.48 4.71 -63.57
C GLY A 217 48.78 5.15 -64.86
N LYS A 218 47.45 5.33 -64.82
CA LYS A 218 46.68 5.90 -65.96
C LYS A 218 47.03 7.36 -66.20
N GLU A 219 47.15 8.16 -65.15
CA GLU A 219 47.51 9.58 -65.23
C GLU A 219 48.90 9.74 -65.85
N LYS A 220 49.89 8.97 -65.38
CA LYS A 220 51.24 8.91 -65.97
C LYS A 220 51.21 8.48 -67.44
N ALA A 221 50.45 7.43 -67.79
CA ALA A 221 50.31 6.99 -69.17
C ALA A 221 49.57 8.00 -70.08
N LEU A 222 48.73 8.88 -69.51
CA LEU A 222 48.11 10.00 -70.22
C LEU A 222 49.08 11.18 -70.36
N MET A 223 49.88 11.49 -69.34
CA MET A 223 50.96 12.48 -69.42
C MET A 223 52.03 12.09 -70.46
N GLU A 224 52.46 10.82 -70.48
CA GLU A 224 53.41 10.30 -71.47
C GLU A 224 52.85 10.39 -72.91
N LYS A 225 51.56 10.10 -73.09
CA LYS A 225 50.87 10.28 -74.38
C LYS A 225 50.76 11.75 -74.79
N LEU A 226 50.45 12.65 -73.85
CA LEU A 226 50.41 14.10 -74.11
C LEU A 226 51.78 14.62 -74.50
N GLN A 227 52.84 14.25 -73.77
CA GLN A 227 54.22 14.62 -74.09
C GLN A 227 54.67 14.07 -75.45
N HIS A 228 54.27 12.85 -75.80
CA HIS A 228 54.52 12.29 -77.13
C HIS A 228 53.78 13.06 -78.23
N GLN A 229 52.48 13.35 -78.05
CA GLN A 229 51.70 14.17 -78.99
C GLN A 229 52.27 15.59 -79.14
N GLU A 230 52.74 16.21 -78.06
CA GLU A 230 53.46 17.48 -78.12
C GLU A 230 54.76 17.37 -78.93
N SER A 231 55.51 16.28 -78.79
CA SER A 231 56.73 16.04 -79.56
C SER A 231 56.41 15.90 -81.05
N VAL A 232 55.39 15.11 -81.40
CA VAL A 232 54.91 14.95 -82.77
C VAL A 232 54.36 16.27 -83.34
N LEU A 233 53.69 17.10 -82.53
CA LEU A 233 53.24 18.44 -82.97
C LEU A 233 54.40 19.43 -83.15
N LYS A 234 55.50 19.28 -82.41
CA LYS A 234 56.74 20.06 -82.64
C LYS A 234 57.44 19.60 -83.93
N GLU A 235 57.50 18.30 -84.16
CA GLU A 235 58.04 17.68 -85.39
C GLU A 235 57.21 18.05 -86.63
N ILE A 236 55.89 17.93 -86.58
CA ILE A 236 54.97 18.31 -87.69
C ILE A 236 55.09 19.81 -88.01
N LYS A 237 55.28 20.68 -87.02
CA LYS A 237 55.52 22.11 -87.27
C LYS A 237 56.84 22.34 -88.01
N ALA A 238 57.91 21.65 -87.60
CA ALA A 238 59.20 21.71 -88.30
C ALA A 238 59.13 21.13 -89.72
N SER A 239 58.47 19.98 -89.91
CA SER A 239 58.32 19.35 -91.23
C SER A 239 57.37 20.12 -92.14
N TYR A 240 56.35 20.80 -91.60
CA TYR A 240 55.50 21.72 -92.36
C TYR A 240 56.29 22.95 -92.84
N GLU A 241 57.16 23.53 -92.01
CA GLU A 241 58.04 24.62 -92.44
C GLU A 241 58.98 24.17 -93.59
N VAL A 242 59.49 22.93 -93.53
CA VAL A 242 60.27 22.33 -94.61
C VAL A 242 59.42 22.07 -95.86
N ALA A 243 58.21 21.51 -95.71
CA ALA A 243 57.31 21.23 -96.82
C ALA A 243 56.83 22.50 -97.54
N GLN A 244 56.56 23.58 -96.80
CA GLN A 244 56.18 24.88 -97.36
C GLN A 244 57.30 25.51 -98.21
N ARG A 245 58.57 25.16 -97.95
CA ARG A 245 59.72 25.55 -98.79
C ARG A 245 59.84 24.72 -100.09
N MET A 246 59.15 23.58 -100.18
CA MET A 246 59.28 22.60 -101.29
C MET A 246 58.05 22.52 -102.19
N GLY A 247 56.83 22.67 -101.64
CA GLY A 247 55.56 22.38 -102.33
C GLY A 247 55.07 23.42 -103.35
N GLY A 248 55.91 24.38 -103.76
CA GLY A 248 55.51 25.51 -104.61
C GLY A 248 55.44 25.24 -106.12
N ALA A 249 55.57 23.99 -106.58
CA ALA A 249 55.80 23.70 -108.00
C ALA A 249 55.00 22.51 -108.56
N SER A 250 54.44 22.74 -109.76
CA SER A 250 53.88 21.76 -110.70
C SER A 250 52.48 21.17 -110.41
N GLY A 251 51.77 20.88 -111.50
CA GLY A 251 50.47 20.21 -111.54
C GLY A 251 49.83 20.28 -112.94
N ARG A 252 48.68 19.61 -113.10
CA ARG A 252 47.75 19.63 -114.26
C ARG A 252 48.09 18.72 -115.46
N GLY A 253 47.13 17.87 -115.83
CA GLY A 253 47.11 17.09 -117.08
C GLY A 253 46.22 15.85 -116.97
N ALA A 254 45.04 15.86 -117.61
CA ALA A 254 44.09 14.74 -117.65
C ALA A 254 43.39 14.69 -119.01
N GLY A 255 42.91 13.51 -119.42
CA GLY A 255 42.26 13.30 -120.71
C GLY A 255 42.11 11.82 -121.09
N GLY A 256 41.23 11.10 -120.40
CA GLY A 256 40.99 9.66 -120.61
C GLY A 256 39.62 9.18 -120.12
N GLU A 257 38.65 10.08 -119.99
CA GLU A 257 37.44 9.89 -119.16
C GLU A 257 36.50 8.78 -119.65
N GLU A 258 36.37 8.52 -120.96
CA GLU A 258 35.22 7.73 -121.46
C GLU A 258 35.39 6.20 -121.31
N ASP A 259 36.58 5.65 -121.58
CA ASP A 259 36.93 4.25 -121.28
C ASP A 259 37.23 4.05 -119.78
N MET A 260 37.53 5.14 -119.06
CA MET A 260 37.62 5.15 -117.60
C MET A 260 36.22 4.96 -116.98
N LEU A 261 35.21 5.75 -117.38
CA LEU A 261 33.85 5.70 -116.84
C LEU A 261 33.19 4.31 -116.89
N VAL A 262 33.44 3.51 -117.92
CA VAL A 262 32.87 2.14 -118.00
C VAL A 262 33.57 1.19 -117.03
N LYS A 263 34.91 1.25 -116.94
CA LYS A 263 35.71 0.47 -115.98
C LYS A 263 35.43 0.89 -114.54
N GLU A 264 35.30 2.19 -114.31
CA GLU A 264 34.89 2.81 -113.07
C GLU A 264 33.52 2.30 -112.65
N ARG A 265 32.50 2.31 -113.52
CA ARG A 265 31.16 1.79 -113.20
C ARG A 265 31.10 0.28 -112.97
N THR A 266 31.97 -0.52 -113.62
CA THR A 266 32.09 -1.95 -113.27
C THR A 266 32.82 -2.15 -111.93
N ALA A 267 33.85 -1.35 -111.66
CA ALA A 267 34.56 -1.37 -110.38
C ALA A 267 33.70 -0.83 -109.23
N GLU A 268 32.78 0.11 -109.48
CA GLU A 268 31.75 0.55 -108.53
C GLU A 268 30.83 -0.60 -108.15
N LEU A 269 30.38 -1.40 -109.13
CA LEU A 269 29.51 -2.55 -108.86
C LEU A 269 30.25 -3.68 -108.13
N GLU A 270 31.51 -3.95 -108.46
CA GLU A 270 32.36 -4.90 -107.76
C GLU A 270 32.74 -4.41 -106.34
N LEU A 271 33.01 -3.12 -106.18
CA LEU A 271 33.21 -2.48 -104.87
C LEU A 271 31.95 -2.61 -104.02
N VAL A 272 30.78 -2.26 -104.55
CA VAL A 272 29.48 -2.35 -103.85
C VAL A 272 29.13 -3.80 -103.50
N SER A 273 29.44 -4.80 -104.34
CA SER A 273 29.26 -6.20 -103.96
C SER A 273 30.23 -6.62 -102.86
N SER A 274 31.50 -6.21 -102.92
CA SER A 274 32.49 -6.51 -101.89
C SER A 274 32.17 -5.83 -100.54
N ASP A 275 31.64 -4.61 -100.55
CA ASP A 275 31.17 -3.91 -99.35
C ASP A 275 29.84 -4.49 -98.84
N LEU A 276 28.99 -5.06 -99.69
CA LEU A 276 27.80 -5.82 -99.28
C LEU A 276 28.20 -7.14 -98.57
N GLU A 277 29.15 -7.89 -99.12
CA GLU A 277 29.70 -9.10 -98.47
C GLU A 277 30.40 -8.75 -97.15
N ARG A 278 31.23 -7.70 -97.13
CA ARG A 278 31.92 -7.19 -95.94
C ARG A 278 30.97 -6.65 -94.87
N THR A 279 29.87 -6.01 -95.24
CA THR A 279 28.85 -5.53 -94.28
C THR A 279 27.95 -6.65 -93.79
N THR A 280 27.58 -7.63 -94.62
CA THR A 280 26.80 -8.81 -94.18
C THR A 280 27.63 -9.73 -93.28
N LEU A 281 28.92 -9.97 -93.57
CA LEU A 281 29.83 -10.67 -92.67
C LEU A 281 29.97 -9.93 -91.32
N ARG A 282 30.10 -8.59 -91.35
CA ARG A 282 30.15 -7.77 -90.13
C ARG A 282 28.82 -7.78 -89.37
N LEU A 283 27.68 -7.84 -90.06
CA LEU A 283 26.37 -7.97 -89.44
C LEU A 283 26.27 -9.31 -88.70
N ALA A 284 26.59 -10.43 -89.36
CA ALA A 284 26.60 -11.76 -88.74
C ALA A 284 27.57 -11.85 -87.55
N GLU A 285 28.75 -11.23 -87.64
CA GLU A 285 29.71 -11.16 -86.53
C GLU A 285 29.17 -10.33 -85.34
N VAL A 286 28.45 -9.24 -85.61
CA VAL A 286 27.79 -8.42 -84.58
C VAL A 286 26.58 -9.13 -83.98
N GLU A 287 25.79 -9.85 -84.77
CA GLU A 287 24.64 -10.64 -84.32
C GLU A 287 25.09 -11.81 -83.43
N ALA A 288 26.11 -12.57 -83.85
CA ALA A 288 26.71 -13.63 -83.05
C ALA A 288 27.29 -13.10 -81.72
N ARG A 289 27.95 -11.94 -81.73
CA ARG A 289 28.39 -11.26 -80.48
C ARG A 289 27.21 -10.80 -79.63
N ASN A 290 26.11 -10.36 -80.22
CA ASN A 290 24.91 -9.95 -79.48
C ASN A 290 24.22 -11.14 -78.81
N GLU A 291 24.15 -12.29 -79.50
CA GLU A 291 23.66 -13.55 -78.95
C GLU A 291 24.58 -14.08 -77.84
N GLN A 292 25.91 -14.07 -78.04
CA GLN A 292 26.88 -14.42 -77.00
C GLN A 292 26.72 -13.53 -75.77
N LEU A 293 26.67 -12.20 -75.93
CA LEU A 293 26.50 -11.26 -74.82
C LEU A 293 25.14 -11.44 -74.11
N ARG A 294 24.07 -11.83 -74.83
CA ARG A 294 22.78 -12.18 -74.21
C ARG A 294 22.87 -13.47 -73.40
N ALA A 295 23.57 -14.49 -73.90
CA ALA A 295 23.78 -15.76 -73.19
C ALA A 295 24.69 -15.59 -71.95
N GLU A 296 25.72 -14.74 -72.05
CA GLU A 296 26.58 -14.36 -70.94
C GLU A 296 25.83 -13.51 -69.90
N LEU A 297 25.01 -12.54 -70.33
CA LEU A 297 24.18 -11.75 -69.43
C LEU A 297 23.11 -12.60 -68.74
N ALA A 298 22.49 -13.56 -69.44
CA ALA A 298 21.59 -14.54 -68.83
C ALA A 298 22.30 -15.36 -67.75
N ARG A 299 23.43 -16.01 -68.07
CA ARG A 299 24.24 -16.77 -67.10
C ARG A 299 24.73 -15.93 -65.91
N ALA A 300 25.14 -14.69 -66.16
CA ALA A 300 25.56 -13.76 -65.11
C ALA A 300 24.39 -13.32 -64.23
N LYS A 301 23.21 -13.10 -64.81
CA LYS A 301 21.99 -12.78 -64.06
C LYS A 301 21.54 -13.96 -63.20
N ASP A 302 21.46 -15.16 -63.77
CA ASP A 302 21.04 -16.37 -63.07
C ASP A 302 22.03 -16.69 -61.94
N GLY A 303 23.33 -16.63 -62.21
CA GLY A 303 24.40 -16.78 -61.20
C GLY A 303 24.54 -15.62 -60.19
N ILE A 304 23.77 -14.53 -60.37
CA ILE A 304 23.55 -13.49 -59.35
C ILE A 304 22.27 -13.79 -58.56
N MET A 305 21.21 -14.29 -59.20
CA MET A 305 19.96 -14.66 -58.55
C MET A 305 20.15 -15.85 -57.60
N ASP A 306 20.85 -16.91 -58.03
CA ASP A 306 21.24 -18.03 -57.15
C ASP A 306 21.97 -17.51 -55.89
N LYS A 307 22.97 -16.63 -56.06
CA LYS A 307 23.75 -16.06 -54.95
C LYS A 307 23.00 -15.04 -54.09
N VAL A 308 21.80 -14.63 -54.50
CA VAL A 308 20.91 -13.78 -53.70
C VAL A 308 19.91 -14.63 -52.94
N GLU A 309 19.36 -15.69 -53.56
CA GLU A 309 18.50 -16.65 -52.86
C GLU A 309 19.31 -17.50 -51.85
N GLU A 310 20.48 -18.04 -52.23
CA GLU A 310 21.39 -18.79 -51.33
C GLU A 310 21.76 -17.98 -50.07
N LYS A 311 22.12 -16.71 -50.25
CA LYS A 311 22.39 -15.80 -49.12
C LYS A 311 21.15 -15.48 -48.30
N LYS A 312 19.99 -15.35 -48.93
CA LYS A 312 18.73 -15.06 -48.24
C LYS A 312 18.27 -16.26 -47.42
N ASP A 313 18.47 -17.48 -47.91
CA ASP A 313 18.23 -18.72 -47.18
C ASP A 313 19.22 -18.94 -46.02
N GLU A 314 20.44 -18.38 -46.09
CA GLU A 314 21.37 -18.30 -44.95
C GLU A 314 21.02 -17.16 -43.96
N GLU A 315 20.58 -15.99 -44.44
CA GLU A 315 20.29 -14.81 -43.63
C GLU A 315 18.93 -14.93 -42.90
N ASP A 316 17.87 -15.42 -43.52
CA ASP A 316 16.53 -15.54 -42.92
C ASP A 316 16.49 -16.35 -41.60
N PRO A 317 17.14 -17.53 -41.44
CA PRO A 317 17.19 -18.24 -40.16
C PRO A 317 18.03 -17.51 -39.10
N ILE A 318 19.05 -16.74 -39.51
CA ILE A 318 19.82 -15.88 -38.60
C ILE A 318 18.97 -14.70 -38.13
N ILE A 319 18.24 -14.06 -39.04
CA ILE A 319 17.29 -12.97 -38.77
C ILE A 319 16.18 -13.46 -37.83
N ALA A 320 15.57 -14.63 -38.09
CA ALA A 320 14.56 -15.22 -37.23
C ALA A 320 15.09 -15.47 -35.80
N ARG A 321 16.30 -16.01 -35.67
CA ARG A 321 16.96 -16.23 -34.37
C ARG A 321 17.29 -14.92 -33.65
N LEU A 322 17.72 -13.88 -34.38
CA LEU A 322 17.95 -12.55 -33.82
C LEU A 322 16.64 -11.85 -33.40
N GLN A 323 15.54 -12.06 -34.13
CA GLN A 323 14.21 -11.59 -33.74
C GLN A 323 13.71 -12.29 -32.48
N GLU A 324 13.86 -13.61 -32.37
CA GLU A 324 13.55 -14.37 -31.16
C GLU A 324 14.36 -13.85 -29.97
N GLN A 325 15.69 -13.74 -30.12
CA GLN A 325 16.58 -13.22 -29.08
C GLN A 325 16.24 -11.79 -28.65
N ASN A 326 15.92 -10.90 -29.60
CA ASN A 326 15.46 -9.54 -29.29
C ASN A 326 14.11 -9.55 -28.55
N SER A 327 13.16 -10.40 -28.95
CA SER A 327 11.87 -10.51 -28.24
C SER A 327 12.02 -11.01 -26.80
N ASP A 328 12.94 -11.93 -26.57
CA ASP A 328 13.19 -12.52 -25.25
C ASP A 328 14.07 -11.61 -24.38
N LEU A 329 14.96 -10.80 -24.97
CA LEU A 329 15.66 -9.69 -24.30
C LEU A 329 14.70 -8.55 -23.94
N LEU A 330 13.76 -8.19 -24.80
CA LEU A 330 12.71 -7.20 -24.51
C LEU A 330 11.83 -7.67 -23.35
N ARG A 331 11.42 -8.95 -23.33
CA ARG A 331 10.66 -9.51 -22.19
C ARG A 331 11.48 -9.52 -20.90
N LYS A 332 12.79 -9.79 -20.96
CA LYS A 332 13.69 -9.70 -19.81
C LYS A 332 13.83 -8.26 -19.31
N MET A 333 13.96 -7.28 -20.21
CA MET A 333 13.94 -5.86 -19.84
C MET A 333 12.63 -5.45 -19.18
N GLU A 334 11.49 -5.85 -19.72
CA GLU A 334 10.18 -5.48 -19.16
C GLU A 334 9.94 -6.14 -17.79
N ASN A 335 10.35 -7.40 -17.60
CA ASN A 335 10.33 -8.04 -16.28
C ASN A 335 11.22 -7.31 -15.26
N VAL A 336 12.48 -7.01 -15.62
CA VAL A 336 13.40 -6.26 -14.75
C VAL A 336 12.87 -4.85 -14.45
N ARG A 337 12.16 -4.23 -15.41
CA ARG A 337 11.46 -2.96 -15.22
C ARG A 337 10.30 -3.10 -14.24
N SER A 338 9.43 -4.11 -14.41
CA SER A 338 8.29 -4.33 -13.50
C SER A 338 8.74 -4.67 -12.08
N ASP A 339 9.82 -5.43 -11.93
CA ASP A 339 10.40 -5.79 -10.64
C ASP A 339 11.03 -4.56 -9.97
N SER A 340 11.77 -3.74 -10.72
CA SER A 340 12.33 -2.47 -10.24
C SER A 340 11.25 -1.47 -9.84
N GLU A 341 10.18 -1.34 -10.64
CA GLU A 341 9.01 -0.53 -10.28
C GLU A 341 8.25 -1.11 -9.07
N GLY A 342 8.18 -2.42 -8.93
CA GLY A 342 7.57 -3.13 -7.79
C GLY A 342 8.32 -2.83 -6.49
N LEU A 343 9.65 -3.04 -6.50
CA LEU A 343 10.56 -2.71 -5.41
C LEU A 343 10.50 -1.22 -5.06
N LYS A 344 10.51 -0.31 -6.05
CA LYS A 344 10.35 1.13 -5.81
C LYS A 344 9.03 1.44 -5.10
N LYS A 345 7.91 0.87 -5.57
CA LYS A 345 6.58 1.02 -4.94
C LYS A 345 6.56 0.40 -3.54
N GLU A 346 7.35 -0.63 -3.25
CA GLU A 346 7.50 -1.19 -1.90
C GLU A 346 8.32 -0.28 -0.97
N TRP A 347 9.45 0.25 -1.43
CA TRP A 347 10.25 1.22 -0.68
C TRP A 347 9.48 2.52 -0.43
N GLU A 348 8.70 3.02 -1.40
CA GLU A 348 7.79 4.16 -1.17
C GLU A 348 6.72 3.87 -0.11
N ARG A 349 6.20 2.63 -0.02
CA ARG A 349 5.28 2.25 1.07
C ARG A 349 6.01 2.20 2.41
N LYS A 350 7.19 1.58 2.47
CA LYS A 350 8.04 1.49 3.67
C LYS A 350 8.42 2.87 4.21
N ILE A 351 8.82 3.79 3.33
CA ILE A 351 9.09 5.20 3.65
C ILE A 351 7.82 5.84 4.24
N ARG A 352 6.67 5.78 3.56
CA ARG A 352 5.41 6.37 4.06
C ARG A 352 4.94 5.77 5.39
N THR A 353 5.24 4.51 5.68
CA THR A 353 4.97 3.92 7.02
C THR A 353 5.93 4.44 8.08
N LEU A 354 7.23 4.56 7.77
CA LEU A 354 8.23 5.09 8.70
C LEU A 354 8.02 6.58 8.99
N GLU A 355 7.66 7.37 7.98
CA GLU A 355 7.27 8.77 8.12
C GLU A 355 6.09 8.92 9.10
N ARG A 356 5.05 8.09 8.96
CA ARG A 356 3.89 8.07 9.87
C ARG A 356 4.27 7.66 11.30
N THR A 357 5.12 6.65 11.49
CA THR A 357 5.56 6.27 12.85
C THR A 357 6.46 7.34 13.48
N VAL A 358 7.33 7.99 12.70
CA VAL A 358 8.14 9.12 13.18
C VAL A 358 7.26 10.31 13.54
N GLU A 359 6.20 10.59 12.76
CA GLU A 359 5.26 11.68 13.05
C GLU A 359 4.34 11.36 14.25
N ALA A 360 3.97 10.10 14.46
CA ALA A 360 3.29 9.64 15.67
C ALA A 360 4.19 9.81 16.90
N LEU A 361 5.42 9.29 16.87
CA LEU A 361 6.39 9.42 17.96
C LEU A 361 6.76 10.88 18.27
N LYS A 362 6.73 11.77 17.28
CA LYS A 362 6.85 13.23 17.50
C LYS A 362 5.66 13.78 18.29
N ARG A 363 4.42 13.46 17.89
CA ARG A 363 3.21 13.85 18.64
C ARG A 363 3.25 13.32 20.06
N ASP A 364 3.57 12.04 20.24
CA ASP A 364 3.68 11.42 21.56
C ASP A 364 4.73 12.14 22.42
N LYS A 365 5.94 12.37 21.89
CA LYS A 365 7.00 13.14 22.54
C LYS A 365 6.54 14.54 22.95
N ASP A 366 5.80 15.23 22.10
CA ASP A 366 5.31 16.59 22.39
C ASP A 366 4.16 16.59 23.41
N THR A 367 3.27 15.58 23.43
CA THR A 367 2.30 15.41 24.54
C THR A 367 2.97 15.02 25.86
N LEU A 368 4.09 14.29 25.81
CA LEU A 368 4.88 13.97 27.01
C LEU A 368 5.57 15.23 27.55
N LYS A 369 6.14 16.09 26.69
CA LYS A 369 6.63 17.42 27.11
C LYS A 369 5.51 18.26 27.71
N GLU A 370 4.32 18.27 27.10
CA GLU A 370 3.19 19.05 27.62
C GLU A 370 2.75 18.57 29.01
N LYS A 371 2.77 17.25 29.26
CA LYS A 371 2.53 16.67 30.60
C LYS A 371 3.64 17.04 31.60
N VAL A 372 4.91 16.96 31.20
CA VAL A 372 6.05 17.35 32.06
C VAL A 372 5.99 18.83 32.40
N ASN A 373 5.66 19.70 31.44
CA ASN A 373 5.46 21.14 31.69
C ASN A 373 4.29 21.40 32.67
N LYS A 374 3.22 20.61 32.59
CA LYS A 374 2.07 20.62 33.54
C LYS A 374 2.38 19.99 34.90
N TRP A 375 3.62 19.55 35.13
CA TRP A 375 4.14 19.08 36.41
C TRP A 375 5.39 19.89 36.84
N GLY A 376 5.77 20.95 36.11
CA GLY A 376 6.91 21.80 36.46
C GLY A 376 6.65 22.67 37.69
N ASP A 377 5.39 22.89 38.01
CA ASP A 377 4.85 23.50 39.23
C ASP A 377 4.97 22.59 40.47
N TYR A 378 5.21 21.28 40.31
CA TYR A 378 5.30 20.34 41.43
C TYR A 378 6.36 20.74 42.48
N GLU A 379 7.49 21.31 42.07
CA GLU A 379 8.53 21.78 43.00
C GLU A 379 8.12 23.09 43.72
N GLU A 380 7.26 23.89 43.09
CA GLU A 380 6.70 25.11 43.66
C GLU A 380 5.58 24.79 44.66
N VAL A 381 4.61 23.95 44.26
CA VAL A 381 3.58 23.40 45.15
C VAL A 381 4.20 22.63 46.31
N ARG A 382 5.31 21.92 46.10
CA ARG A 382 6.10 21.30 47.18
C ARG A 382 6.68 22.34 48.12
N ARG A 383 7.31 23.41 47.60
CA ARG A 383 7.82 24.51 48.43
C ARG A 383 6.70 25.22 49.20
N GLU A 384 5.55 25.44 48.58
CA GLU A 384 4.37 26.01 49.26
C GLU A 384 3.84 25.08 50.35
N LEU A 385 3.75 23.77 50.12
CA LEU A 385 3.40 22.78 51.14
C LEU A 385 4.43 22.68 52.27
N GLU A 386 5.72 22.81 51.97
CA GLU A 386 6.81 22.80 52.94
C GLU A 386 6.82 24.09 53.79
N ILE A 387 6.52 25.24 53.16
CA ILE A 387 6.27 26.51 53.85
C ILE A 387 5.00 26.43 54.70
N LEU A 388 3.88 25.93 54.18
CA LEU A 388 2.62 25.75 54.92
C LEU A 388 2.82 24.82 56.11
N LYS A 389 3.52 23.69 55.92
CA LYS A 389 3.92 22.80 57.03
C LYS A 389 4.81 23.54 58.04
N SER A 390 5.78 24.33 57.60
CA SER A 390 6.62 25.11 58.52
C SER A 390 5.83 26.16 59.30
N ILE A 391 4.78 26.73 58.70
CA ILE A 391 3.88 27.69 59.36
C ILE A 391 2.94 26.95 60.33
N GLU A 392 2.28 25.87 59.91
CA GLU A 392 1.37 25.06 60.73
C GLU A 392 2.08 24.51 61.98
N PHE A 393 3.30 23.98 61.81
CA PHE A 393 4.09 23.41 62.90
C PHE A 393 4.91 24.44 63.70
N SER A 394 5.07 25.69 63.26
CA SER A 394 5.65 26.77 64.10
C SER A 394 4.58 27.61 64.82
N THR A 395 3.47 27.92 64.16
CA THR A 395 2.32 28.61 64.77
C THR A 395 1.59 27.73 65.79
N GLY A 396 1.66 26.40 65.65
CA GLY A 396 1.18 25.43 66.62
C GLY A 396 2.14 25.10 67.77
N HIS A 397 3.35 25.69 67.83
CA HIS A 397 4.37 25.35 68.83
C HIS A 397 5.12 26.58 69.41
N ASP A 398 4.63 27.81 69.21
CA ASP A 398 5.04 28.99 70.01
C ASP A 398 4.37 28.93 71.41
N GLY A 399 4.63 27.82 72.10
CA GLY A 399 3.88 27.35 73.26
C GLY A 399 4.52 26.08 73.82
N GLU A 400 5.25 26.28 74.92
CA GLU A 400 5.84 25.29 75.84
C GLU A 400 7.09 24.50 75.37
N GLU A 401 8.19 24.87 76.05
CA GLU A 401 9.37 24.08 76.45
C GLU A 401 10.58 23.91 75.51
N GLU A 402 11.69 23.52 76.13
CA GLU A 402 13.07 23.76 75.68
C GLU A 402 13.81 22.46 75.24
N ASP A 403 14.87 22.66 74.47
CA ASP A 403 16.03 21.78 74.28
C ASP A 403 15.96 20.50 73.40
N GLU A 404 17.17 20.10 72.97
CA GLU A 404 17.58 18.86 72.28
C GLU A 404 16.78 18.36 71.05
N MET A 405 17.07 18.96 69.87
CA MET A 405 17.09 18.18 68.61
C MET A 405 18.54 18.00 68.13
N LEU A 406 19.05 16.77 68.26
CA LEU A 406 20.40 16.39 67.83
C LEU A 406 20.49 16.18 66.31
N ASP A 407 21.41 16.87 65.65
CA ASP A 407 21.92 16.49 64.32
C ASP A 407 22.86 15.29 64.46
N PHE A 408 22.62 14.22 63.69
CA PHE A 408 23.71 13.58 62.92
C PHE A 408 23.20 12.61 61.84
N SER A 409 23.41 12.95 60.55
CA SER A 409 23.86 11.97 59.53
C SER A 409 24.19 12.62 58.18
N ARG A 410 25.35 13.30 58.12
CA ARG A 410 26.00 13.70 56.85
C ARG A 410 27.44 13.20 56.82
N THR A 411 27.66 12.03 56.24
CA THR A 411 28.95 11.31 56.29
C THR A 411 29.81 11.53 55.02
N GLY A 412 30.79 12.43 55.14
CA GLY A 412 31.90 12.61 54.18
C GLY A 412 31.56 13.39 52.89
N THR A 413 32.52 13.97 52.17
CA THR A 413 33.93 14.35 52.46
C THR A 413 34.23 15.54 51.54
N ALA A 414 34.53 16.76 52.03
CA ALA A 414 35.78 17.21 52.66
C ALA A 414 36.90 17.55 51.66
N ASP A 415 36.93 18.80 51.17
CA ASP A 415 38.12 19.59 50.77
C ASP A 415 37.69 21.00 50.25
N ASN A 416 38.44 22.10 50.36
CA ASN A 416 39.53 22.48 51.29
C ASN A 416 39.85 24.00 51.18
N ARG A 417 40.42 24.63 52.24
CA ARG A 417 41.18 25.92 52.24
C ARG A 417 40.42 27.20 51.80
N SER A 418 40.73 28.42 52.28
CA SER A 418 41.63 28.89 53.35
C SER A 418 41.22 30.30 53.87
N ALA A 419 41.76 30.71 55.03
CA ALA A 419 41.81 32.08 55.55
C ALA A 419 42.60 33.04 54.62
N MET A 420 42.71 34.37 54.81
CA MET A 420 42.58 35.27 56.00
C MET A 420 42.36 36.73 55.47
N ASN A 421 42.04 37.84 56.16
CA ASN A 421 41.92 38.34 57.57
C ASN A 421 40.88 39.51 57.55
N GLY A 422 40.44 40.27 58.57
CA GLY A 422 40.69 40.34 60.02
C GLY A 422 41.10 41.76 60.51
N GLY A 423 40.18 42.55 61.10
CA GLY A 423 40.44 43.94 61.52
C GLY A 423 39.31 44.69 62.26
N LYS A 424 39.37 44.69 63.59
CA LYS A 424 38.70 45.55 64.61
C LYS A 424 37.65 46.65 64.23
N VAL A 425 36.49 46.54 64.91
CA VAL A 425 35.83 47.58 65.79
C VAL A 425 34.76 48.55 65.20
N LYS A 426 33.50 48.28 65.61
CA LYS A 426 32.37 49.20 65.92
C LYS A 426 31.88 50.21 64.86
N GLY A 427 30.90 49.81 64.04
CA GLY A 427 29.84 50.71 63.51
C GLY A 427 28.44 50.07 63.38
N ASP A 428 28.35 48.75 63.36
CA ASP A 428 27.60 48.08 62.28
C ASP A 428 26.08 47.97 62.49
N LYS A 429 25.53 48.33 63.67
CA LYS A 429 24.09 48.15 63.96
C LYS A 429 23.15 49.13 63.26
N LYS A 430 23.66 50.23 62.68
CA LYS A 430 22.89 51.06 61.75
C LYS A 430 23.04 50.58 60.32
N GLU A 431 24.27 50.41 59.85
CA GLU A 431 24.54 50.00 58.46
C GLU A 431 23.86 48.67 58.12
N THR A 432 23.85 47.66 59.01
CA THR A 432 23.11 46.41 58.72
C THR A 432 21.60 46.60 58.62
N LEU A 433 21.00 47.46 59.45
CA LEU A 433 19.55 47.71 59.41
C LEU A 433 19.17 48.59 58.20
N GLU A 434 19.95 49.63 57.94
CA GLU A 434 19.76 50.52 56.79
C GLU A 434 20.04 49.78 55.47
N GLN A 435 21.03 48.88 55.42
CA GLN A 435 21.30 48.00 54.26
C GLN A 435 20.22 46.93 54.08
N LEU A 436 19.67 46.35 55.16
CA LEU A 436 18.54 45.41 55.08
C LEU A 436 17.25 46.12 54.64
N LEU A 437 17.02 47.35 55.12
CA LEU A 437 15.91 48.20 54.68
C LEU A 437 16.08 48.65 53.23
N LEU A 438 17.30 48.99 52.79
CA LEU A 438 17.61 49.29 51.38
C LEU A 438 17.44 48.06 50.48
N ALA A 439 17.86 46.87 50.93
CA ALA A 439 17.64 45.62 50.21
C ALA A 439 16.15 45.28 50.11
N ARG A 440 15.38 45.45 51.20
CA ARG A 440 13.92 45.25 51.21
C ARG A 440 13.19 46.30 50.40
N ASN A 441 13.61 47.57 50.44
CA ASN A 441 13.04 48.66 49.64
C ASN A 441 13.34 48.47 48.14
N LYS A 442 14.57 48.06 47.79
CA LYS A 442 14.95 47.70 46.42
C LYS A 442 14.18 46.47 45.93
N LYS A 443 13.98 45.44 46.77
CA LYS A 443 13.13 44.30 46.42
C LYS A 443 11.67 44.76 46.20
N LEU A 444 11.08 45.47 47.14
CA LEU A 444 9.72 46.03 47.00
C LEU A 444 9.59 46.95 45.78
N GLY A 445 10.64 47.70 45.42
CA GLY A 445 10.69 48.51 44.20
C GLY A 445 10.69 47.66 42.93
N ASN A 446 11.51 46.60 42.90
CA ASN A 446 11.51 45.62 41.80
C ASN A 446 10.14 44.93 41.67
N ASP A 447 9.60 44.41 42.78
CA ASP A 447 8.31 43.73 42.85
C ASP A 447 7.17 44.68 42.39
N LEU A 448 7.20 45.96 42.82
CA LEU A 448 6.28 47.00 42.36
C LEU A 448 6.42 47.29 40.86
N THR A 449 7.64 47.32 40.31
CA THR A 449 7.82 47.49 38.85
C THR A 449 7.33 46.28 38.06
N LEU A 450 7.51 45.06 38.58
CA LEU A 450 7.04 43.84 37.93
C LEU A 450 5.50 43.76 37.95
N LEU A 451 4.86 44.08 39.08
CA LEU A 451 3.40 44.19 39.18
C LEU A 451 2.83 45.29 38.27
N ARG A 452 3.54 46.41 38.09
CA ARG A 452 3.14 47.46 37.14
C ARG A 452 3.23 46.98 35.70
N VAL A 453 4.33 46.34 35.30
CA VAL A 453 4.50 45.79 33.95
C VAL A 453 3.44 44.72 33.66
N SER A 454 3.17 43.79 34.58
CA SER A 454 2.11 42.80 34.39
C SER A 454 0.70 43.42 34.37
N HIS A 455 0.46 44.48 35.13
CA HIS A 455 -0.82 45.21 35.09
C HIS A 455 -1.01 45.98 33.77
N ASP A 456 0.04 46.63 33.27
CA ASP A 456 0.02 47.31 31.97
C ASP A 456 -0.11 46.31 30.81
N GLU A 457 0.54 45.15 30.89
CA GLU A 457 0.40 44.07 29.91
C GLU A 457 -1.03 43.49 29.92
N LEU A 458 -1.56 43.13 31.10
CA LEU A 458 -2.93 42.63 31.22
C LEU A 458 -3.96 43.67 30.76
N SER A 459 -3.71 44.95 31.03
CA SER A 459 -4.55 46.07 30.54
C SER A 459 -4.46 46.25 29.02
N GLN A 460 -3.30 46.00 28.40
CA GLN A 460 -3.16 45.97 26.94
C GLN A 460 -3.88 44.75 26.35
N GLN A 461 -3.73 43.56 26.93
CA GLN A 461 -4.44 42.36 26.50
C GLN A 461 -5.96 42.56 26.57
N LEU A 462 -6.49 43.14 27.66
CA LEU A 462 -7.91 43.47 27.81
C LEU A 462 -8.37 44.47 26.74
N ARG A 463 -7.61 45.53 26.48
CA ARG A 463 -7.92 46.50 25.40
C ARG A 463 -7.92 45.86 24.01
N THR A 464 -6.97 44.97 23.70
CA THR A 464 -6.94 44.28 22.40
C THR A 464 -8.09 43.30 22.25
N LEU A 465 -8.44 42.55 23.31
CA LEU A 465 -9.61 41.67 23.31
C LEU A 465 -10.91 42.48 23.11
N GLN A 466 -11.06 43.60 23.80
CA GLN A 466 -12.19 44.51 23.61
C GLN A 466 -12.25 45.05 22.18
N GLN A 467 -11.13 45.49 21.60
CA GLN A 467 -11.07 45.93 20.20
C GLN A 467 -11.46 44.81 19.21
N THR A 468 -11.07 43.55 19.47
CA THR A 468 -11.51 42.42 18.64
C THR A 468 -12.99 42.08 18.83
N LEU A 469 -13.55 42.28 20.02
CA LEU A 469 -14.99 42.16 20.27
C LEU A 469 -15.77 43.24 19.52
N ASP A 470 -15.30 44.48 19.54
CA ASP A 470 -15.92 45.61 18.84
C ASP A 470 -15.82 45.43 17.30
N SER A 471 -14.70 44.93 16.77
CA SER A 471 -14.58 44.59 15.33
C SER A 471 -15.52 43.45 14.94
N THR A 472 -15.51 42.33 15.67
CA THR A 472 -16.33 41.16 15.32
C THR A 472 -17.82 41.39 15.52
N THR A 473 -18.24 42.23 16.48
CA THR A 473 -19.64 42.65 16.62
C THR A 473 -20.05 43.63 15.52
N SER A 474 -19.15 44.51 15.07
CA SER A 474 -19.37 45.36 13.88
C SER A 474 -19.53 44.51 12.61
N GLU A 475 -18.62 43.58 12.34
CA GLU A 475 -18.69 42.62 11.23
C GLU A 475 -20.00 41.79 11.29
N LEU A 476 -20.38 41.29 12.48
CA LEU A 476 -21.64 40.58 12.69
C LEU A 476 -22.87 41.45 12.38
N SER A 477 -22.84 42.74 12.74
CA SER A 477 -23.92 43.69 12.45
C SER A 477 -24.04 44.01 10.95
N THR A 478 -22.92 44.20 10.25
CA THR A 478 -22.91 44.45 8.80
C THR A 478 -23.32 43.20 8.02
N SER A 479 -22.90 42.01 8.46
CA SER A 479 -23.36 40.73 7.90
C SER A 479 -24.87 40.53 8.08
N ARG A 480 -25.42 40.82 9.27
CA ARG A 480 -26.88 40.80 9.51
C ARG A 480 -27.62 41.81 8.63
N ALA A 481 -27.12 43.03 8.50
CA ALA A 481 -27.72 44.06 7.64
C ALA A 481 -27.61 43.72 6.14
N LEU A 482 -26.59 42.96 5.72
CA LEU A 482 -26.49 42.43 4.36
C LEU A 482 -27.48 41.30 4.12
N ASN A 483 -27.58 40.34 5.06
CA ASN A 483 -28.54 39.24 4.96
C ASN A 483 -29.99 39.75 4.95
N GLN A 484 -30.33 40.73 5.79
CA GLN A 484 -31.65 41.36 5.76
C GLN A 484 -31.96 42.00 4.39
N LYS A 485 -30.98 42.67 3.76
CA LYS A 485 -31.15 43.19 2.39
C LYS A 485 -31.33 42.08 1.35
N LEU A 486 -30.60 40.98 1.48
CA LEU A 486 -30.76 39.81 0.60
C LEU A 486 -32.13 39.15 0.80
N GLU A 487 -32.66 39.10 2.02
CA GLU A 487 -34.01 38.63 2.33
C GLU A 487 -35.08 39.57 1.76
N ASP A 488 -34.93 40.89 1.94
CA ASP A 488 -35.80 41.93 1.35
C ASP A 488 -35.79 41.89 -0.19
N ASP A 489 -34.63 41.70 -0.82
CA ASP A 489 -34.48 41.66 -2.28
C ASP A 489 -34.94 40.31 -2.87
N LEU A 490 -34.78 39.19 -2.14
CA LEU A 490 -35.41 37.91 -2.51
C LEU A 490 -36.93 37.96 -2.38
N LEU A 491 -37.47 38.65 -1.36
CA LEU A 491 -38.90 38.90 -1.23
C LEU A 491 -39.45 39.71 -2.41
N LYS A 492 -38.75 40.79 -2.82
CA LYS A 492 -39.09 41.56 -4.03
C LYS A 492 -39.05 40.68 -5.28
N PHE A 493 -37.97 39.93 -5.50
CA PHE A 493 -37.84 39.07 -6.68
C PHE A 493 -38.92 37.98 -6.72
N GLN A 494 -39.25 37.37 -5.57
CA GLN A 494 -40.35 36.41 -5.47
C GLN A 494 -41.69 37.09 -5.76
N GLN A 495 -41.94 38.30 -5.24
CA GLN A 495 -43.16 39.05 -5.47
C GLN A 495 -43.31 39.47 -6.95
N GLU A 496 -42.24 39.97 -7.58
CA GLU A 496 -42.20 40.26 -9.02
C GLU A 496 -42.46 39.00 -9.87
N THR A 497 -41.84 37.87 -9.49
CA THR A 497 -42.06 36.57 -10.16
C THR A 497 -43.53 36.14 -10.05
N GLN A 498 -44.16 36.24 -8.87
CA GLN A 498 -45.57 35.92 -8.65
C GLN A 498 -46.53 36.88 -9.36
N HIS A 499 -46.15 38.15 -9.57
CA HIS A 499 -46.91 39.09 -10.40
C HIS A 499 -46.71 38.87 -11.92
N SER A 500 -45.68 38.12 -12.34
CA SER A 500 -45.42 37.81 -13.75
C SER A 500 -46.08 36.51 -14.26
N SER A 501 -46.57 35.64 -13.38
CA SER A 501 -47.07 34.30 -13.73
C SER A 501 -48.48 34.32 -14.34
N ALA A 502 -48.59 34.78 -15.59
CA ALA A 502 -49.84 34.85 -16.36
C ALA A 502 -49.74 34.33 -17.81
N LEU A 503 -48.71 33.54 -18.17
CA LEU A 503 -48.71 32.77 -19.43
C LEU A 503 -47.84 31.48 -19.37
N SER A 504 -48.24 30.49 -20.17
CA SER A 504 -47.69 29.14 -20.45
C SER A 504 -46.26 28.81 -19.99
N VAL A 505 -45.97 27.67 -19.33
CA VAL A 505 -46.21 26.25 -19.71
C VAL A 505 -45.45 25.81 -20.97
N ALA A 506 -44.47 24.91 -20.76
CA ALA A 506 -43.72 24.09 -21.73
C ALA A 506 -42.79 24.81 -22.76
N GLY A 507 -41.49 24.44 -22.74
CA GLY A 507 -40.50 24.87 -23.74
C GLY A 507 -39.16 24.12 -23.58
N THR A 508 -38.64 23.53 -24.65
CA THR A 508 -37.48 22.61 -24.66
C THR A 508 -36.19 23.27 -25.19
N TYR A 509 -35.17 22.44 -25.48
CA TYR A 509 -34.01 22.61 -26.39
C TYR A 509 -32.83 23.60 -26.12
N VAL A 510 -31.67 22.97 -25.83
CA VAL A 510 -30.38 23.03 -26.58
C VAL A 510 -29.55 24.32 -26.61
N SER A 511 -28.42 24.25 -25.90
CA SER A 511 -27.02 24.60 -26.26
C SER A 511 -26.71 25.74 -27.26
N ARG A 512 -25.77 26.62 -26.86
CA ARG A 512 -24.75 27.15 -27.78
C ARG A 512 -23.44 27.52 -27.07
N TYR A 513 -22.31 27.01 -27.57
CA TYR A 513 -20.97 27.59 -27.32
C TYR A 513 -20.82 28.89 -28.13
N PRO A 514 -19.86 29.76 -27.77
CA PRO A 514 -18.67 29.84 -28.63
C PRO A 514 -17.35 29.69 -27.87
N SER A 515 -16.26 29.47 -28.60
CA SER A 515 -14.89 29.41 -28.07
C SER A 515 -13.94 30.11 -29.02
N GLN A 516 -13.13 31.04 -28.51
CA GLN A 516 -11.86 31.57 -29.08
C GLN A 516 -11.34 32.70 -28.15
N SER A 517 -10.06 33.03 -28.03
CA SER A 517 -8.79 32.26 -28.19
C SER A 517 -7.59 33.21 -27.98
N ILE A 518 -6.45 32.72 -27.44
CA ILE A 518 -5.08 33.24 -27.70
C ILE A 518 -4.79 34.65 -27.08
N ALA A 519 -3.62 35.04 -26.54
CA ALA A 519 -2.29 34.43 -26.35
C ALA A 519 -1.48 35.11 -25.20
N TYR A 520 -0.35 34.48 -24.80
CA TYR A 520 0.93 35.05 -24.28
C TYR A 520 0.97 36.22 -23.25
N GLY A 521 1.82 36.08 -22.21
CA GLY A 521 2.59 37.25 -21.70
C GLY A 521 2.96 37.35 -20.21
N SER A 522 4.10 36.75 -19.81
CA SER A 522 5.15 37.36 -18.96
C SER A 522 4.84 38.08 -17.63
N HIS A 523 5.33 37.51 -16.50
CA HIS A 523 5.78 38.16 -15.23
C HIS A 523 4.79 39.14 -14.51
N THR A 524 4.49 39.04 -13.20
CA THR A 524 5.39 38.93 -12.03
C THR A 524 4.65 38.49 -10.73
N GLY A 525 5.36 37.85 -9.79
CA GLY A 525 5.25 38.17 -8.36
C GLY A 525 4.27 37.41 -7.43
N ARG A 526 4.82 36.87 -6.33
CA ARG A 526 4.21 36.63 -5.00
C ARG A 526 3.07 35.59 -4.87
N THR A 527 3.47 34.35 -4.57
CA THR A 527 3.01 33.56 -3.41
C THR A 527 1.56 33.70 -2.90
N ARG A 528 0.76 32.62 -2.99
CA ARG A 528 0.06 32.03 -1.81
C ARG A 528 -0.54 30.63 -2.06
N VAL A 529 -0.29 29.78 -1.07
CA VAL A 529 -0.96 28.54 -0.63
C VAL A 529 -2.32 28.18 -1.26
N SER A 530 -2.46 26.91 -1.66
CA SER A 530 -3.73 26.27 -2.05
C SER A 530 -4.61 25.92 -0.83
N PRO A 531 -5.91 26.29 -0.80
CA PRO A 531 -6.86 25.85 0.22
C PRO A 531 -7.86 24.82 -0.35
N ALA A 532 -7.70 23.54 -0.03
CA ALA A 532 -8.54 22.46 -0.55
C ALA A 532 -8.91 21.41 0.51
N SER A 533 -9.36 21.84 1.70
CA SER A 533 -9.76 20.93 2.78
C SER A 533 -10.64 21.59 3.87
N SER A 534 -11.85 22.05 3.52
CA SER A 534 -12.85 22.49 4.51
C SER A 534 -14.31 22.20 4.11
N ILE A 535 -14.55 21.14 3.32
CA ILE A 535 -15.89 20.58 3.13
C ILE A 535 -16.08 19.47 4.17
N ILE A 536 -16.63 19.83 5.34
CA ILE A 536 -17.31 18.92 6.28
C ILE A 536 -17.97 19.74 7.41
N SER A 537 -19.20 19.37 7.80
CA SER A 537 -19.90 19.82 9.02
C SER A 537 -20.46 21.26 9.09
N GLY A 538 -21.44 21.56 8.23
CA GLY A 538 -22.60 22.42 8.58
C GLY A 538 -23.88 21.64 8.22
N ALA A 539 -24.62 21.10 9.19
CA ALA A 539 -25.66 21.76 9.99
C ALA A 539 -27.06 21.64 9.33
N VAL A 540 -27.98 20.94 9.99
CA VAL A 540 -29.37 20.69 9.57
C VAL A 540 -30.33 21.46 10.48
N PRO A 541 -31.44 22.02 9.98
CA PRO A 541 -32.56 22.39 10.84
C PRO A 541 -33.92 21.82 10.38
N HIS A 542 -34.58 21.09 11.31
CA HIS A 542 -36.04 20.91 11.46
C HIS A 542 -36.88 20.23 10.34
N ALA A 543 -37.99 19.53 10.64
CA ALA A 543 -38.49 18.97 11.92
C ALA A 543 -39.62 17.93 11.69
N SER A 544 -39.85 17.01 12.64
CA SER A 544 -41.18 16.51 13.06
C SER A 544 -41.10 15.52 14.26
N SER A 545 -42.26 15.24 14.86
CA SER A 545 -42.59 14.21 15.89
C SER A 545 -41.88 14.24 17.27
N SER A 546 -42.57 14.88 18.23
CA SER A 546 -42.93 14.36 19.58
C SER A 546 -41.88 13.76 20.55
N SER A 547 -41.76 14.34 21.75
CA SER A 547 -42.33 13.81 23.02
C SER A 547 -41.52 14.17 24.29
N THR A 548 -42.23 14.22 25.42
CA THR A 548 -41.76 14.24 26.84
C THR A 548 -40.82 15.34 27.34
N GLN A 549 -41.32 16.06 28.36
CA GLN A 549 -40.62 17.00 29.23
C GLN A 549 -39.48 16.33 30.03
N LEU A 550 -38.47 17.11 30.44
CA LEU A 550 -38.09 17.28 31.86
C LEU A 550 -37.17 18.51 32.05
N SER A 551 -37.02 19.00 33.29
CA SER A 551 -36.46 20.33 33.60
C SER A 551 -34.94 20.40 33.61
N LEU A 552 -34.38 21.57 33.21
CA LEU A 552 -32.95 21.91 33.25
C LEU A 552 -32.62 23.05 34.24
N GLU A 553 -33.48 23.33 35.23
CA GLU A 553 -33.27 24.43 36.21
C GLU A 553 -32.69 23.94 37.56
N SER A 554 -32.46 22.63 37.72
CA SER A 554 -32.22 21.99 39.04
C SER A 554 -30.75 21.67 39.37
N LEU A 555 -29.77 22.30 38.71
CA LEU A 555 -28.34 21.98 38.87
C LEU A 555 -27.43 23.20 39.14
N ARG A 556 -27.97 24.28 39.73
CA ARG A 556 -27.21 25.50 40.06
C ARG A 556 -26.82 25.64 41.56
N ALA A 557 -26.94 24.57 42.34
CA ALA A 557 -26.51 24.53 43.74
C ALA A 557 -25.98 23.13 44.10
N GLY A 558 -24.76 23.08 44.64
CA GLY A 558 -24.05 21.83 44.98
C GLY A 558 -22.57 21.94 44.63
N GLU A 559 -21.69 21.77 45.61
CA GLU A 559 -20.25 22.00 45.49
C GLU A 559 -19.48 20.66 45.46
N THR A 560 -18.38 20.62 44.69
CA THR A 560 -17.51 19.45 44.40
C THR A 560 -18.12 18.29 43.59
N GLN A 561 -17.23 17.51 42.95
CA GLN A 561 -17.46 16.20 42.31
C GLN A 561 -18.51 16.11 41.17
N ASN A 562 -18.25 16.75 40.01
CA ASN A 562 -18.84 16.28 38.73
C ASN A 562 -18.12 16.70 37.42
N ALA A 563 -16.78 16.58 37.39
CA ALA A 563 -16.04 16.64 36.12
C ALA A 563 -16.00 15.24 35.47
N GLY A 564 -16.82 14.97 34.45
CA GLY A 564 -16.82 13.65 33.80
C GLY A 564 -17.59 13.49 32.48
N ILE A 565 -18.84 13.96 32.40
CA ILE A 565 -19.73 13.61 31.27
C ILE A 565 -19.31 14.24 29.93
N LEU A 566 -19.01 15.54 29.90
CA LEU A 566 -18.60 16.23 28.67
C LEU A 566 -17.30 15.66 28.05
N PRO A 567 -16.20 15.44 28.82
CA PRO A 567 -15.00 14.76 28.33
C PRO A 567 -15.26 13.32 27.84
N MET A 568 -16.17 12.59 28.47
CA MET A 568 -16.54 11.24 28.03
C MET A 568 -17.32 11.27 26.72
N ILE A 569 -18.24 12.22 26.53
CA ILE A 569 -19.02 12.39 25.30
C ILE A 569 -18.13 12.88 24.15
N THR A 570 -17.17 13.78 24.36
CA THR A 570 -16.21 14.17 23.31
C THR A 570 -15.30 13.00 22.94
N ALA A 571 -14.76 12.25 23.92
CA ALA A 571 -13.97 11.05 23.66
C ALA A 571 -14.78 9.96 22.91
N GLN A 572 -16.07 9.77 23.23
CA GLN A 572 -16.95 8.87 22.49
C GLN A 572 -17.21 9.38 21.06
N ARG A 573 -17.57 10.66 20.89
CA ARG A 573 -17.76 11.30 19.57
C ARG A 573 -16.53 11.12 18.69
N ASP A 574 -15.34 11.32 19.24
CA ASP A 574 -14.09 11.28 18.48
C ASP A 574 -13.63 9.83 18.21
N ARG A 575 -13.95 8.88 19.10
CA ARG A 575 -13.90 7.43 18.78
C ARG A 575 -14.86 7.04 17.66
N PHE A 576 -16.09 7.56 17.65
CA PHE A 576 -17.05 7.30 16.57
C PHE A 576 -16.61 7.94 15.24
N LYS A 577 -16.04 9.15 15.25
CA LYS A 577 -15.40 9.74 14.07
C LYS A 577 -14.23 8.89 13.55
N ALA A 578 -13.34 8.45 14.44
CA ALA A 578 -12.21 7.59 14.07
C ALA A 578 -12.68 6.23 13.52
N LYS A 579 -13.74 5.64 14.08
CA LYS A 579 -14.34 4.41 13.53
C LYS A 579 -15.03 4.65 12.20
N ASN A 580 -15.70 5.79 12.01
CA ASN A 580 -16.34 6.14 10.75
C ASN A 580 -15.30 6.34 9.63
N THR A 581 -14.23 7.10 9.89
CA THR A 581 -13.16 7.26 8.90
C THR A 581 -12.41 5.95 8.62
N GLN A 582 -12.24 5.06 9.61
CA GLN A 582 -11.73 3.71 9.38
C GLN A 582 -12.66 2.88 8.47
N LEU A 583 -13.98 2.93 8.67
CA LEU A 583 -14.95 2.23 7.84
C LEU A 583 -15.04 2.82 6.41
N GLU A 584 -14.87 4.14 6.26
CA GLU A 584 -14.75 4.81 4.95
C GLU A 584 -13.46 4.39 4.23
N ASP A 585 -12.34 4.30 4.95
CA ASP A 585 -11.06 3.79 4.46
C ASP A 585 -11.19 2.32 4.01
N GLU A 586 -11.80 1.46 4.83
CA GLU A 586 -12.05 0.05 4.51
C GLU A 586 -12.98 -0.12 3.31
N LEU A 587 -14.08 0.65 3.25
CA LEU A 587 -15.00 0.65 2.10
C LEU A 587 -14.27 1.09 0.83
N SER A 588 -13.41 2.12 0.89
CA SER A 588 -12.61 2.56 -0.25
C SER A 588 -11.62 1.47 -0.72
N ARG A 589 -11.00 0.74 0.22
CA ARG A 589 -10.10 -0.37 -0.08
C ARG A 589 -10.84 -1.56 -0.69
N VAL A 590 -12.03 -1.91 -0.18
CA VAL A 590 -12.88 -2.96 -0.76
C VAL A 590 -13.37 -2.58 -2.16
N HIS A 591 -13.74 -1.32 -2.39
CA HIS A 591 -14.07 -0.85 -3.74
C HIS A 591 -12.85 -0.90 -4.68
N ALA A 592 -11.64 -0.57 -4.20
CA ALA A 592 -10.41 -0.68 -4.98
C ALA A 592 -10.05 -2.15 -5.31
N THR A 593 -10.16 -3.09 -4.36
CA THR A 593 -9.90 -4.51 -4.63
C THR A 593 -10.95 -5.11 -5.56
N VAL A 594 -12.23 -4.76 -5.42
CA VAL A 594 -13.29 -5.15 -6.36
C VAL A 594 -13.05 -4.57 -7.76
N SER A 595 -12.53 -3.35 -7.87
CA SER A 595 -12.14 -2.76 -9.16
C SER A 595 -10.97 -3.51 -9.80
N ASN A 596 -9.92 -3.79 -9.02
CA ASN A 596 -8.74 -4.52 -9.50
C ASN A 596 -9.11 -5.95 -9.94
N LEU A 597 -9.87 -6.68 -9.12
CA LEU A 597 -10.35 -8.04 -9.45
C LEU A 597 -11.26 -8.05 -10.69
N ARG A 598 -12.07 -7.00 -10.92
CA ARG A 598 -12.85 -6.86 -12.16
C ARG A 598 -11.95 -6.64 -13.38
N GLN A 599 -10.88 -5.85 -13.24
CA GLN A 599 -9.90 -5.63 -14.30
C GLN A 599 -9.10 -6.91 -14.60
N GLU A 600 -8.68 -7.64 -13.57
CA GLU A 600 -7.97 -8.92 -13.67
C GLU A 600 -8.85 -10.00 -14.32
N VAL A 601 -10.12 -10.12 -13.90
CA VAL A 601 -11.08 -11.02 -14.56
C VAL A 601 -11.30 -10.62 -16.02
N ALA A 602 -11.31 -9.33 -16.36
CA ALA A 602 -11.43 -8.87 -17.75
C ALA A 602 -10.18 -9.18 -18.59
N SER A 603 -8.96 -9.06 -18.04
CA SER A 603 -7.73 -9.48 -18.73
C SER A 603 -7.68 -11.00 -18.89
N LEU A 604 -7.95 -11.77 -17.84
CA LEU A 604 -7.98 -13.24 -17.92
C LEU A 604 -9.06 -13.75 -18.89
N GLN A 605 -10.21 -13.08 -19.01
CA GLN A 605 -11.22 -13.39 -20.02
C GLN A 605 -10.72 -13.11 -21.45
N LYS A 606 -10.03 -11.99 -21.66
CA LYS A 606 -9.40 -11.66 -22.95
C LYS A 606 -8.30 -12.65 -23.32
N ASP A 607 -7.44 -12.99 -22.37
CA ASP A 607 -6.30 -13.87 -22.61
C ASP A 607 -6.75 -15.32 -22.83
N ASN A 608 -7.79 -15.79 -22.10
CA ASN A 608 -8.43 -17.07 -22.38
C ASN A 608 -9.12 -17.10 -23.76
N LEU A 609 -9.71 -15.98 -24.21
CA LEU A 609 -10.23 -15.87 -25.58
C LEU A 609 -9.10 -15.95 -26.62
N GLN A 610 -7.97 -15.26 -26.39
CA GLN A 610 -6.79 -15.34 -27.26
C GLN A 610 -6.10 -16.72 -27.25
N LEU A 611 -6.16 -17.44 -26.13
CA LEU A 611 -5.70 -18.84 -26.04
C LEU A 611 -6.65 -19.77 -26.79
N TYR A 612 -7.97 -19.55 -26.72
CA TYR A 612 -8.94 -20.28 -27.52
C TYR A 612 -8.77 -20.00 -29.02
N GLU A 613 -8.56 -18.75 -29.41
CA GLU A 613 -8.18 -18.33 -30.78
C GLU A 613 -6.94 -19.08 -31.26
N LYS A 614 -5.82 -18.98 -30.54
CA LYS A 614 -4.56 -19.67 -30.89
C LYS A 614 -4.74 -21.18 -30.99
N THR A 615 -5.49 -21.77 -30.06
CA THR A 615 -5.80 -23.21 -30.09
C THR A 615 -6.61 -23.58 -31.33
N ARG A 616 -7.64 -22.79 -31.68
CA ARG A 616 -8.46 -23.00 -32.88
C ARG A 616 -7.64 -22.82 -34.16
N TYR A 617 -6.81 -21.77 -34.26
CA TYR A 617 -5.90 -21.57 -35.39
C TYR A 617 -4.92 -22.75 -35.54
N ILE A 618 -4.28 -23.20 -34.46
CA ILE A 618 -3.38 -24.36 -34.48
C ILE A 618 -4.14 -25.64 -34.85
N GLN A 619 -5.37 -25.83 -34.38
CA GLN A 619 -6.20 -27.00 -34.70
C GLN A 619 -6.63 -27.00 -36.17
N THR A 620 -7.00 -25.85 -36.74
CA THR A 620 -7.30 -25.70 -38.17
C THR A 620 -6.04 -25.88 -39.02
N TYR A 621 -4.88 -25.40 -38.58
CA TYR A 621 -3.61 -25.55 -39.32
C TYR A 621 -3.02 -26.97 -39.21
N ARG A 622 -3.31 -27.70 -38.11
CA ARG A 622 -3.02 -29.14 -37.96
C ARG A 622 -4.00 -30.05 -38.72
N GLN A 623 -4.99 -29.48 -39.42
CA GLN A 623 -5.95 -30.22 -40.22
C GLN A 623 -5.61 -30.05 -41.72
N PRO A 624 -4.69 -30.87 -42.28
CA PRO A 624 -4.35 -30.80 -43.70
C PRO A 624 -5.58 -31.11 -44.56
N PRO A 625 -5.64 -30.59 -45.81
CA PRO A 625 -6.77 -30.80 -46.70
C PRO A 625 -6.87 -32.29 -47.08
N ALA A 626 -7.87 -32.97 -46.51
CA ALA A 626 -8.15 -34.38 -46.79
C ALA A 626 -8.78 -34.55 -48.19
N LEU A 627 -7.93 -34.59 -49.22
CA LEU A 627 -8.33 -34.94 -50.58
C LEU A 627 -8.59 -36.45 -50.66
N SER A 628 -9.83 -36.83 -50.92
CA SER A 628 -10.31 -38.22 -50.83
C SER A 628 -9.80 -39.12 -51.95
N THR A 629 -8.70 -39.86 -51.74
CA THR A 629 -8.29 -40.98 -52.62
C THR A 629 -7.60 -42.12 -51.86
N THR A 630 -8.34 -43.22 -51.69
CA THR A 630 -7.94 -44.64 -51.50
C THR A 630 -6.68 -45.04 -50.69
N ASN A 631 -6.92 -45.83 -49.65
CA ASN A 631 -6.19 -47.04 -49.21
C ASN A 631 -4.66 -47.17 -49.44
N THR A 632 -3.91 -47.25 -48.34
CA THR A 632 -3.12 -48.46 -47.99
C THR A 632 -2.68 -48.38 -46.52
N ALA A 633 -2.27 -49.51 -45.91
CA ALA A 633 -2.00 -49.60 -44.48
C ALA A 633 -0.62 -50.20 -44.16
N ALA A 634 0.09 -49.56 -43.22
CA ALA A 634 1.24 -50.09 -42.48
C ALA A 634 1.31 -49.35 -41.11
N ALA A 635 1.98 -49.92 -40.10
CA ALA A 635 1.79 -49.50 -38.70
C ALA A 635 3.08 -49.31 -37.90
N SER A 636 3.06 -48.38 -36.94
CA SER A 636 3.90 -48.43 -35.73
C SER A 636 3.28 -47.64 -34.57
N SER A 637 2.95 -48.37 -33.50
CA SER A 637 2.53 -47.99 -32.14
C SER A 637 2.91 -46.60 -31.59
N GLY A 638 1.95 -45.91 -30.96
CA GLY A 638 2.18 -44.73 -30.10
C GLY A 638 0.98 -44.42 -29.20
N PHE A 639 1.09 -44.70 -27.90
CA PHE A 639 0.02 -44.71 -26.89
C PHE A 639 -0.79 -43.39 -26.78
N GLY A 640 -2.11 -43.43 -27.00
CA GLY A 640 -3.02 -42.28 -26.82
C GLY A 640 -4.49 -42.73 -26.81
N ALA A 641 -5.28 -42.24 -25.84
CA ALA A 641 -6.64 -42.75 -25.60
C ALA A 641 -7.69 -42.24 -26.61
N ASN A 642 -8.62 -43.13 -26.96
CA ASN A 642 -9.66 -42.91 -27.98
C ASN A 642 -10.88 -42.14 -27.43
N MET A 643 -11.30 -41.08 -28.13
CA MET A 643 -12.72 -40.70 -28.21
C MET A 643 -13.08 -40.30 -29.66
N ASN A 644 -14.25 -40.76 -30.10
CA ASN A 644 -14.66 -40.80 -31.51
C ASN A 644 -15.52 -39.59 -31.92
N PRO A 645 -15.31 -38.94 -33.08
CA PRO A 645 -16.04 -37.72 -33.46
C PRO A 645 -17.32 -38.03 -34.27
N SER A 646 -18.46 -38.23 -33.59
CA SER A 646 -19.79 -38.15 -34.23
C SER A 646 -20.94 -38.00 -33.23
N SER A 647 -21.60 -36.84 -33.22
CA SER A 647 -23.04 -36.74 -32.98
C SER A 647 -23.58 -35.39 -33.46
N THR A 648 -24.59 -35.42 -34.32
CA THR A 648 -25.33 -34.25 -34.80
C THR A 648 -26.55 -33.96 -33.92
N LEU A 649 -26.87 -32.68 -33.73
CA LEU A 649 -28.23 -32.15 -33.48
C LEU A 649 -29.05 -32.78 -32.35
N HIS A 650 -29.24 -32.04 -31.24
CA HIS A 650 -30.55 -31.44 -30.89
C HIS A 650 -30.43 -30.54 -29.63
N PRO A 651 -31.32 -29.55 -29.43
CA PRO A 651 -31.31 -28.68 -28.26
C PRO A 651 -32.20 -29.22 -27.13
N SER A 652 -31.68 -29.26 -25.90
CA SER A 652 -32.46 -29.50 -24.68
C SER A 652 -32.00 -28.59 -23.54
N ASN A 653 -32.95 -28.14 -22.72
CA ASN A 653 -32.75 -27.08 -21.72
C ASN A 653 -32.25 -27.62 -20.37
N ALA A 654 -31.63 -26.73 -19.58
CA ALA A 654 -31.36 -26.83 -18.14
C ALA A 654 -30.40 -27.94 -17.62
N SER A 655 -29.11 -27.60 -17.54
CA SER A 655 -28.28 -27.83 -16.33
C SER A 655 -27.10 -26.84 -16.30
N SER A 656 -26.82 -26.25 -15.13
CA SER A 656 -26.10 -24.96 -15.04
C SER A 656 -24.57 -25.03 -14.88
N SER A 657 -23.92 -26.04 -15.46
CA SER A 657 -22.46 -26.25 -15.42
C SER A 657 -21.82 -26.36 -16.81
N GLY A 658 -22.29 -25.55 -17.77
CA GLY A 658 -21.75 -25.54 -19.13
C GLY A 658 -20.23 -25.33 -19.20
N ASN A 659 -19.56 -26.22 -19.94
CA ASN A 659 -18.10 -26.27 -20.10
C ASN A 659 -17.49 -24.89 -20.37
N PRO A 660 -16.34 -24.53 -19.75
CA PRO A 660 -15.71 -23.23 -19.99
C PRO A 660 -15.33 -23.04 -21.47
N ILE A 661 -14.93 -24.13 -22.14
CA ILE A 661 -14.64 -24.18 -23.58
C ILE A 661 -15.84 -23.73 -24.42
N GLU A 662 -17.07 -24.16 -24.08
CA GLU A 662 -18.27 -23.77 -24.82
C GLU A 662 -18.59 -22.28 -24.65
N ARG A 663 -18.33 -21.72 -23.46
CA ARG A 663 -18.49 -20.28 -23.19
C ARG A 663 -17.48 -19.44 -23.98
N TYR A 664 -16.20 -19.83 -23.98
CA TYR A 664 -15.17 -19.14 -24.76
C TYR A 664 -15.37 -19.30 -26.27
N ARG A 665 -15.86 -20.47 -26.72
CA ARG A 665 -16.30 -20.69 -28.09
C ARG A 665 -17.41 -19.73 -28.48
N GLN A 666 -18.48 -19.65 -27.70
CA GLN A 666 -19.62 -18.77 -28.00
C GLN A 666 -19.21 -17.29 -27.99
N ALA A 667 -18.37 -16.87 -27.05
CA ALA A 667 -17.83 -15.51 -27.00
C ALA A 667 -16.93 -15.19 -28.21
N TYR A 668 -16.10 -16.14 -28.65
CA TYR A 668 -15.30 -15.99 -29.86
C TYR A 668 -16.17 -15.93 -31.12
N GLU A 669 -17.16 -16.83 -31.24
CA GLU A 669 -18.05 -16.90 -32.39
C GLU A 669 -18.95 -15.65 -32.49
N SER A 670 -19.35 -15.03 -31.38
CA SER A 670 -20.05 -13.73 -31.39
C SER A 670 -19.14 -12.54 -31.72
N ASN A 671 -17.85 -12.60 -31.38
CA ASN A 671 -16.87 -11.55 -31.66
C ASN A 671 -16.34 -11.59 -33.11
N ILE A 672 -16.28 -12.78 -33.72
CA ILE A 672 -15.85 -12.99 -35.11
C ILE A 672 -17.01 -12.87 -36.12
N SER A 673 -18.26 -12.92 -35.68
CA SER A 673 -19.46 -12.88 -36.53
C SER A 673 -19.76 -11.46 -37.06
N PRO A 674 -19.58 -11.18 -38.37
CA PRO A 674 -19.90 -9.86 -38.91
C PRO A 674 -21.40 -9.55 -38.86
N PHE A 675 -22.25 -10.59 -38.89
CA PHE A 675 -23.70 -10.45 -38.79
C PHE A 675 -24.18 -10.14 -37.37
N GLU A 676 -23.45 -10.57 -36.33
CA GLU A 676 -23.77 -10.22 -34.95
C GLU A 676 -23.28 -8.80 -34.62
N ALA A 677 -22.09 -8.41 -35.10
CA ALA A 677 -21.64 -7.02 -35.09
C ALA A 677 -22.59 -6.10 -35.88
N PHE A 678 -23.14 -6.56 -37.01
CA PHE A 678 -24.17 -5.84 -37.76
C PHE A 678 -25.48 -5.71 -36.97
N ARG A 679 -26.04 -6.81 -36.44
CA ARG A 679 -27.24 -6.79 -35.59
C ARG A 679 -27.07 -5.92 -34.34
N GLY A 680 -25.89 -5.91 -33.72
CA GLY A 680 -25.57 -5.00 -32.62
C GLY A 680 -25.62 -3.53 -33.04
N ARG A 681 -25.06 -3.17 -34.19
CA ARG A 681 -25.10 -1.81 -34.75
C ARG A 681 -26.49 -1.40 -35.24
N GLU A 682 -27.27 -2.36 -35.76
CA GLU A 682 -28.63 -2.16 -36.24
C GLU A 682 -29.63 -2.01 -35.08
N THR A 683 -29.53 -2.84 -34.05
CA THR A 683 -30.32 -2.67 -32.81
C THR A 683 -29.93 -1.41 -32.05
N ALA A 684 -28.65 -1.00 -32.05
CA ALA A 684 -28.24 0.31 -31.53
C ALA A 684 -28.83 1.47 -32.35
N ARG A 685 -28.91 1.35 -33.69
CA ARG A 685 -29.62 2.32 -34.54
C ARG A 685 -31.13 2.33 -34.30
N ALA A 686 -31.76 1.19 -34.06
CA ALA A 686 -33.17 1.10 -33.68
C ALA A 686 -33.43 1.75 -32.31
N PHE A 687 -32.57 1.51 -31.32
CA PHE A 687 -32.61 2.18 -30.03
C PHE A 687 -32.43 3.70 -30.15
N HIS A 688 -31.59 4.16 -31.09
CA HIS A 688 -31.47 5.59 -31.42
C HIS A 688 -32.64 6.16 -32.25
N ARG A 689 -33.52 5.32 -32.81
CA ARG A 689 -34.75 5.75 -33.51
C ARG A 689 -35.98 5.81 -32.59
N MET A 690 -36.03 5.00 -31.53
CA MET A 690 -37.11 5.09 -30.53
C MET A 690 -37.08 6.42 -29.75
N GLY A 691 -38.25 6.92 -29.36
CA GLY A 691 -38.45 8.15 -28.60
C GLY A 691 -37.98 8.05 -27.14
N VAL A 692 -37.86 9.17 -26.44
CA VAL A 692 -37.28 9.21 -25.08
C VAL A 692 -38.12 8.41 -24.07
N LEU A 693 -39.45 8.48 -24.15
CA LEU A 693 -40.36 7.69 -23.31
C LEU A 693 -40.28 6.19 -23.65
N GLU A 694 -40.23 5.85 -24.94
CA GLU A 694 -40.05 4.46 -25.40
C GLU A 694 -38.70 3.88 -24.93
N ARG A 695 -37.62 4.66 -24.93
CA ARG A 695 -36.32 4.24 -24.38
C ARG A 695 -36.39 3.98 -22.88
N MET A 696 -37.12 4.79 -22.10
CA MET A 696 -37.35 4.50 -20.68
C MET A 696 -38.15 3.20 -20.52
N ILE A 697 -39.27 3.03 -21.23
CA ILE A 697 -40.10 1.80 -21.16
C ILE A 697 -39.29 0.56 -21.59
N TYR A 698 -38.50 0.65 -22.65
CA TYR A 698 -37.61 -0.41 -23.14
C TYR A 698 -36.49 -0.74 -22.14
N SER A 699 -35.91 0.27 -21.49
CA SER A 699 -34.90 0.05 -20.44
C SER A 699 -35.49 -0.61 -19.20
N LEU A 700 -36.69 -0.18 -18.78
CA LEU A 700 -37.40 -0.71 -17.61
C LEU A 700 -37.85 -2.15 -17.84
N THR A 701 -38.47 -2.44 -18.99
CA THR A 701 -38.85 -3.81 -19.37
C THR A 701 -37.62 -4.70 -19.52
N ARG A 702 -36.53 -4.23 -20.12
CA ARG A 702 -35.27 -5.01 -20.20
C ARG A 702 -34.71 -5.35 -18.82
N VAL A 703 -34.71 -4.40 -17.87
CA VAL A 703 -34.29 -4.65 -16.48
C VAL A 703 -35.22 -5.64 -15.78
N VAL A 704 -36.54 -5.48 -15.94
CA VAL A 704 -37.56 -6.37 -15.34
C VAL A 704 -37.44 -7.81 -15.87
N LEU A 705 -37.24 -8.00 -17.17
CA LEU A 705 -37.13 -9.35 -17.77
C LEU A 705 -35.76 -10.00 -17.58
N ALA A 706 -34.68 -9.23 -17.35
CA ALA A 706 -33.31 -9.77 -17.29
C ALA A 706 -33.02 -10.66 -16.08
N ASN A 707 -33.69 -10.45 -14.94
CA ASN A 707 -33.47 -11.24 -13.72
C ASN A 707 -34.71 -12.08 -13.37
N ARG A 708 -34.50 -13.34 -12.97
CA ARG A 708 -35.56 -14.27 -12.55
C ARG A 708 -36.34 -13.74 -11.35
N LEU A 709 -35.68 -13.00 -10.44
CA LEU A 709 -36.34 -12.38 -9.29
C LEU A 709 -37.25 -11.21 -9.71
N SER A 710 -36.75 -10.30 -10.55
CA SER A 710 -37.54 -9.14 -11.01
C SER A 710 -38.73 -9.55 -11.88
N ARG A 711 -38.58 -10.61 -12.69
CA ARG A 711 -39.70 -11.18 -13.45
C ARG A 711 -40.79 -11.75 -12.54
N ASN A 712 -40.41 -12.46 -11.48
CA ASN A 712 -41.37 -12.98 -10.49
C ASN A 712 -42.02 -11.85 -9.68
N LEU A 713 -41.25 -10.83 -9.27
CA LEU A 713 -41.79 -9.65 -8.57
C LEU A 713 -42.73 -8.82 -9.45
N PHE A 714 -42.43 -8.66 -10.75
CA PHE A 714 -43.31 -7.97 -11.68
C PHE A 714 -44.60 -8.77 -11.96
N ALA A 715 -44.51 -10.09 -12.12
CA ALA A 715 -45.70 -10.94 -12.22
C ALA A 715 -46.56 -10.86 -10.94
N GLY A 716 -45.92 -10.88 -9.76
CA GLY A 716 -46.58 -10.67 -8.47
C GLY A 716 -47.22 -9.28 -8.34
N TYR A 717 -46.55 -8.23 -8.81
CA TYR A 717 -47.08 -6.86 -8.84
C TYR A 717 -48.28 -6.73 -9.78
N CYS A 718 -48.19 -7.28 -11.00
CA CYS A 718 -49.33 -7.30 -11.93
C CYS A 718 -50.51 -8.09 -11.36
N LEU A 719 -50.27 -9.23 -10.71
CA LEU A 719 -51.32 -10.02 -10.08
C LEU A 719 -51.92 -9.29 -8.86
N ALA A 720 -51.09 -8.66 -8.02
CA ALA A 720 -51.55 -7.84 -6.91
C ALA A 720 -52.35 -6.61 -7.38
N LEU A 721 -51.99 -6.01 -8.52
CA LEU A 721 -52.76 -4.93 -9.16
C LEU A 721 -54.11 -5.45 -9.68
N HIS A 722 -54.17 -6.63 -10.30
CA HIS A 722 -55.44 -7.25 -10.70
C HIS A 722 -56.30 -7.61 -9.49
N VAL A 723 -55.71 -8.11 -8.39
CA VAL A 723 -56.42 -8.36 -7.12
C VAL A 723 -56.91 -7.04 -6.51
N LEU A 724 -56.11 -5.97 -6.53
CA LEU A 724 -56.51 -4.65 -6.03
C LEU A 724 -57.66 -4.06 -6.84
N VAL A 725 -57.59 -4.12 -8.18
CA VAL A 725 -58.68 -3.68 -9.07
C VAL A 725 -59.93 -4.55 -8.85
N PHE A 726 -59.78 -5.88 -8.72
CA PHE A 726 -60.89 -6.77 -8.37
C PHE A 726 -61.49 -6.40 -7.01
N CYS A 727 -60.68 -6.13 -5.99
CA CYS A 727 -61.15 -5.70 -4.67
C CYS A 727 -61.84 -4.33 -4.72
N VAL A 728 -61.35 -3.37 -5.52
CA VAL A 728 -62.00 -2.05 -5.70
C VAL A 728 -63.34 -2.20 -6.42
N VAL A 729 -63.42 -3.01 -7.48
CA VAL A 729 -64.67 -3.30 -8.21
C VAL A 729 -65.64 -4.08 -7.31
N TRP A 730 -65.15 -5.04 -6.53
CA TRP A 730 -65.95 -5.82 -5.57
C TRP A 730 -66.49 -4.96 -4.43
N TYR A 731 -65.67 -4.05 -3.88
CA TYR A 731 -66.09 -3.12 -2.83
C TYR A 731 -67.05 -2.05 -3.37
N SER A 732 -66.86 -1.59 -4.62
CA SER A 732 -67.83 -0.73 -5.32
C SER A 732 -69.15 -1.47 -5.55
N ALA A 733 -69.11 -2.71 -6.03
CA ALA A 733 -70.31 -3.52 -6.28
C ALA A 733 -71.09 -3.83 -4.99
N ILE A 734 -70.42 -4.11 -3.87
CA ILE A 734 -71.07 -4.26 -2.56
C ILE A 734 -71.64 -2.90 -2.10
N GLY A 735 -70.88 -1.80 -2.24
CA GLY A 735 -71.37 -0.45 -1.94
C GLY A 735 -72.59 -0.04 -2.78
N GLU A 736 -72.65 -0.45 -4.05
CA GLU A 736 -73.81 -0.26 -4.93
C GLU A 736 -74.97 -1.20 -4.54
N VAL A 737 -74.72 -2.43 -4.08
CA VAL A 737 -75.78 -3.31 -3.56
C VAL A 737 -76.39 -2.76 -2.26
N ASP A 738 -75.59 -2.25 -1.32
CA ASP A 738 -76.09 -1.65 -0.08
C ASP A 738 -76.79 -0.29 -0.32
N SER A 739 -76.36 0.49 -1.32
CA SER A 739 -76.99 1.79 -1.63
C SER A 739 -78.20 1.70 -2.57
N HIS A 740 -78.23 0.76 -3.52
CA HIS A 740 -79.40 0.52 -4.39
C HIS A 740 -80.41 -0.46 -3.78
N GLY A 741 -80.01 -1.33 -2.85
CA GLY A 741 -80.92 -2.21 -2.11
C GLY A 741 -82.00 -1.46 -1.34
N ALA A 742 -81.72 -0.22 -0.91
CA ALA A 742 -82.67 0.66 -0.26
C ALA A 742 -83.50 1.56 -1.22
N ALA A 743 -83.14 1.63 -2.50
CA ALA A 743 -83.69 2.62 -3.45
C ALA A 743 -84.35 2.00 -4.71
N GLY A 744 -84.14 0.72 -5.00
CA GLY A 744 -84.54 0.09 -6.27
C GLY A 744 -86.01 -0.26 -6.46
N MET A 745 -86.87 -0.22 -5.43
CA MET A 745 -88.25 -0.71 -5.50
C MET A 745 -89.27 0.19 -6.25
N ALA A 746 -88.82 1.25 -6.92
CA ALA A 746 -89.71 2.31 -7.43
C ALA A 746 -89.66 2.58 -8.95
N ALA A 747 -88.95 1.77 -9.75
CA ALA A 747 -88.76 2.00 -11.20
C ALA A 747 -89.07 0.77 -12.06
N GLY A 748 -90.34 0.35 -12.08
CA GLY A 748 -90.81 -0.73 -12.97
C GLY A 748 -91.22 -0.24 -14.37
N ALA A 749 -91.16 -1.17 -15.34
CA ALA A 749 -91.79 -1.12 -16.66
C ALA A 749 -91.39 0.04 -17.64
N GLY A 750 -90.52 -0.26 -18.60
CA GLY A 750 -90.28 0.55 -19.79
C GLY A 750 -89.66 -0.27 -20.93
N ALA A 751 -90.34 -0.36 -22.08
CA ALA A 751 -89.99 -1.14 -23.27
C ALA A 751 -88.50 -0.99 -23.73
N ALA A 752 -87.79 -1.98 -24.28
CA ALA A 752 -88.16 -3.26 -24.90
C ALA A 752 -89.04 -3.17 -26.17
N GLY A 753 -88.49 -2.69 -27.30
CA GLY A 753 -89.09 -2.91 -28.63
C GLY A 753 -88.63 -2.00 -29.77
N ALA A 754 -87.92 -2.58 -30.76
CA ALA A 754 -87.69 -2.14 -32.16
C ALA A 754 -87.12 -0.73 -32.48
N GLY A 755 -86.23 -0.54 -33.47
CA GLY A 755 -85.49 -1.53 -34.28
C GLY A 755 -85.13 -1.05 -35.70
N ILE A 756 -84.72 -2.01 -36.55
CA ILE A 756 -84.75 -2.01 -38.03
C ILE A 756 -83.56 -1.39 -38.82
N ASN A 757 -83.23 -2.10 -39.91
CA ASN A 757 -82.31 -1.85 -41.04
C ASN A 757 -80.79 -1.85 -40.77
N VAL A 758 -79.93 -2.61 -41.47
CA VAL A 758 -79.82 -3.18 -42.86
C VAL A 758 -78.78 -2.43 -43.68
N GLY A 759 -77.79 -3.17 -44.19
CA GLY A 759 -76.64 -2.67 -44.95
C GLY A 759 -75.43 -3.57 -44.69
N GLY A 760 -75.28 -4.65 -45.46
CA GLY A 760 -74.23 -5.66 -45.25
C GLY A 760 -73.10 -5.59 -46.27
N GLY A 761 -71.93 -6.11 -45.88
CA GLY A 761 -70.76 -6.33 -46.75
C GLY A 761 -69.64 -5.28 -46.59
N GLY A 762 -68.37 -5.68 -46.40
CA GLY A 762 -67.88 -7.04 -46.14
C GLY A 762 -66.36 -7.19 -46.23
N GLY A 763 -65.82 -8.21 -45.55
CA GLY A 763 -64.41 -8.62 -45.61
C GLY A 763 -63.44 -7.74 -44.78
N GLY A 764 -62.42 -8.28 -44.11
CA GLY A 764 -62.05 -9.69 -43.91
C GLY A 764 -60.53 -9.84 -43.69
N GLY A 765 -60.07 -10.95 -43.10
CA GLY A 765 -58.65 -11.34 -43.19
C GLY A 765 -57.78 -11.29 -41.93
N VAL A 766 -58.34 -11.35 -40.71
CA VAL A 766 -57.58 -11.79 -39.52
C VAL A 766 -58.40 -12.85 -38.77
N ARG A 767 -57.75 -13.97 -38.44
CA ARG A 767 -58.22 -15.11 -37.63
C ARG A 767 -56.97 -15.77 -37.00
N GLU A 768 -56.95 -16.18 -35.74
CA GLU A 768 -57.66 -17.34 -35.15
C GLU A 768 -57.35 -18.68 -35.85
N GLY A 769 -56.93 -19.75 -35.15
CA GLY A 769 -56.60 -19.84 -33.73
C GLY A 769 -56.75 -21.25 -33.18
N VAL A 770 -55.64 -22.00 -33.13
CA VAL A 770 -55.40 -23.23 -32.33
C VAL A 770 -53.94 -23.21 -31.91
#